data_AF-A0AAJ1VG07-F1
#
_entry.id   AF-A0AAJ1VG07-F1
#
_cell.length_a   1.000
_cell.length_b   1.000
_cell.length_c   1.000
_cell.angle_alpha   90.00
_cell.angle_beta   90.00
_cell.angle_gamma   90.00
#
_symmetry.space_group_name_H-M   'P 1'
#
loop_
_entity.id
_entity.type
_entity.pdbx_description
1 polymer ?
#
loop_
_entity_poly.entity_id
_entity_poly.type
_entity_poly.pdbx_seq_one_letter_code
_entity_poly.pdbx_strand_id
1 'polypeptide(L)'
;MNQKNIIFAVMMLFLLTMESALGQQKENLKLWYDAPAADWNEALPLGNGRLGAMVYGLPKHENIQLNESTLWAGGPHRNDNPDAKEVLSEIRTLLFDGKYKEAHNLANAKIISKTSHGMPYETVGNLRLDFLNQGKYSNYYRALDIENAVNTTTYTADGVNYKREIFTSFTDQVIVMRLTADQKGKLSFTADMDRPEPAKVTVSTEGNNVLKMIGFGSDNLNKRLGNAAPIKGEVEFQSRVKIVNEGGSVSSVNNKLEVANANSVTLYISIATNFVNYQDVSANAHQKATDYITKVEKKEYNQLLKNHAAFYQKYFNRVSLNLGKSIHEDKPTDVRIKEFSSVTDPSLAALYFQFGRYLLISSSQPGGQAANLQGIWNKDLTPPWKSAYTVNINTEMNYWPAEVTNLSEMHDPLIELVKELSVAGKETAKVMYGADGWVTHHNTDLWRIAGPVDGATWGMWTTGGTWLAQHLWEKYMFSGDIEYLKTVYPAMKGAAEFCVSFLTEDPNGYLVISPTISPEHAPKGRPKSINIVESAAMDSQLVFDMLTKTIAAAKVLHVDDDFVIKMESTLDKLVPFKIGKYNQIQEWMEDLDDPEDDHRHVSHLYGLYPSNLISPYHNSELFEASKNTLIQRGDPSTGWSMNWKINLWARLLDGNHAYKLMGDQIKLVGRPDSPKGGGTYANMLDAHPPFQIDGNFGFTSGLTEMLVQSHDGAIHLIPALPEVWQDGKVKGLRARGGFEIVDLEWENGEVVKAVIKSTIGGELRIRSYNELALSDNASLSLAKGDNKNPFYQVPKMKKTIISKSSNLSKVVLKESYLYTIETIAGQEVVLINN
;
A
#
# COMPACT_ATOMS: atom_id res chain seq x y z
N MET A 1 34.24 -55.42 -9.83
CA MET A 1 33.27 -54.62 -10.60
C MET A 1 33.89 -54.25 -11.93
N ASN A 2 33.21 -54.54 -13.04
CA ASN A 2 33.75 -54.39 -14.38
C ASN A 2 33.87 -52.90 -14.75
N GLN A 3 34.92 -52.49 -15.46
CA GLN A 3 35.19 -51.09 -15.85
C GLN A 3 34.00 -50.42 -16.57
N LYS A 4 33.21 -51.20 -17.33
CA LYS A 4 31.97 -50.74 -17.96
C LYS A 4 30.90 -50.31 -16.96
N ASN A 5 30.80 -50.93 -15.78
CA ASN A 5 29.79 -50.59 -14.77
C ASN A 5 30.15 -49.33 -14.00
N ILE A 6 31.44 -48.99 -13.90
CA ILE A 6 31.89 -47.74 -13.27
C ILE A 6 31.63 -46.56 -14.22
N ILE A 7 31.89 -46.72 -15.52
CA ILE A 7 31.60 -45.67 -16.52
C ILE A 7 30.09 -45.42 -16.61
N PHE A 8 29.27 -46.47 -16.55
CA PHE A 8 27.80 -46.32 -16.58
C PHE A 8 27.26 -45.64 -15.31
N ALA A 9 27.81 -45.97 -14.13
CA ALA A 9 27.42 -45.33 -12.87
C ALA A 9 27.88 -43.87 -12.79
N VAL A 10 29.05 -43.52 -13.35
CA VAL A 10 29.55 -42.14 -13.42
C VAL A 10 28.75 -41.32 -14.43
N MET A 11 28.34 -41.88 -15.58
CA MET A 11 27.42 -41.21 -16.51
C MET A 11 26.03 -41.01 -15.93
N MET A 12 25.48 -41.97 -15.19
CA MET A 12 24.21 -41.80 -14.47
C MET A 12 24.31 -40.75 -13.37
N LEU A 13 25.43 -40.69 -12.60
CA LEU A 13 25.63 -39.61 -11.64
C LEU A 13 25.79 -38.24 -12.31
N PHE A 14 26.45 -38.16 -13.48
CA PHE A 14 26.57 -36.90 -14.23
C PHE A 14 25.22 -36.45 -14.81
N LEU A 15 24.38 -37.37 -15.28
CA LEU A 15 23.03 -37.09 -15.77
C LEU A 15 22.07 -36.70 -14.63
N LEU A 16 22.17 -37.33 -13.45
CA LEU A 16 21.40 -36.97 -12.25
C LEU A 16 21.83 -35.60 -11.65
N THR A 17 23.08 -35.19 -11.85
CA THR A 17 23.53 -33.82 -11.51
C THR A 17 23.22 -32.77 -12.59
N MET A 18 22.88 -33.18 -13.82
CA MET A 18 22.40 -32.25 -14.85
C MET A 18 20.88 -32.05 -14.81
N GLU A 19 20.09 -33.02 -14.31
CA GLU A 19 18.64 -32.84 -14.11
C GLU A 19 18.28 -31.94 -12.91
N SER A 20 19.17 -31.83 -11.92
CA SER A 20 19.07 -30.82 -10.85
C SER A 20 19.62 -29.45 -11.26
N ALA A 21 20.07 -29.32 -12.52
CA ALA A 21 20.46 -28.08 -13.17
C ALA A 21 19.58 -27.77 -14.40
N LEU A 22 18.32 -28.24 -14.40
CA LEU A 22 17.25 -27.52 -15.09
C LEU A 22 17.15 -26.16 -14.41
N GLY A 23 17.89 -25.21 -14.98
CA GLY A 23 18.05 -23.88 -14.44
C GLY A 23 16.70 -23.34 -14.01
N GLN A 24 16.58 -23.02 -12.73
CA GLN A 24 15.58 -22.08 -12.25
C GLN A 24 15.84 -20.81 -13.07
N GLN A 25 15.12 -20.67 -14.19
CA GLN A 25 15.32 -19.58 -15.14
C GLN A 25 15.06 -18.31 -14.36
N LYS A 26 16.14 -17.56 -14.10
CA LYS A 26 16.09 -16.40 -13.23
C LYS A 26 15.24 -15.33 -13.91
N GLU A 27 14.08 -15.00 -13.32
CA GLU A 27 13.24 -13.89 -13.77
C GLU A 27 14.06 -12.59 -13.74
N ASN A 28 13.95 -11.76 -14.78
CA ASN A 28 14.64 -10.48 -14.83
C ASN A 28 13.89 -9.45 -13.98
N LEU A 29 14.03 -9.54 -12.66
CA LEU A 29 13.40 -8.68 -11.67
C LEU A 29 14.24 -7.41 -11.43
N LYS A 30 14.44 -6.64 -12.52
CA LYS A 30 15.20 -5.40 -12.52
C LYS A 30 14.45 -4.29 -13.26
N LEU A 31 14.48 -3.10 -12.66
CA LEU A 31 14.15 -1.86 -13.35
C LEU A 31 15.45 -1.30 -13.88
N TRP A 32 15.67 -1.28 -15.20
CA TRP A 32 16.95 -0.89 -15.78
C TRP A 32 16.81 0.14 -16.91
N TYR A 33 17.85 0.98 -17.05
CA TYR A 33 17.88 2.13 -17.95
C TYR A 33 19.30 2.35 -18.49
N ASP A 34 19.38 2.90 -19.70
CA ASP A 34 20.62 3.22 -20.43
C ASP A 34 20.98 4.72 -20.36
N ALA A 35 20.23 5.50 -19.58
CA ALA A 35 20.51 6.91 -19.29
C ALA A 35 20.31 7.25 -17.81
N PRO A 36 21.03 8.25 -17.26
CA PRO A 36 20.80 8.73 -15.90
C PRO A 36 19.42 9.39 -15.78
N ALA A 37 18.89 9.46 -14.56
CA ALA A 37 17.61 10.09 -14.29
C ALA A 37 17.65 11.59 -14.64
N ALA A 38 16.72 12.04 -15.48
CA ALA A 38 16.57 13.46 -15.81
C ALA A 38 15.93 14.26 -14.66
N ASP A 39 15.03 13.62 -13.91
CA ASP A 39 14.36 14.20 -12.74
C ASP A 39 14.03 13.13 -11.69
N TRP A 40 13.31 13.55 -10.64
CA TRP A 40 12.95 12.69 -9.51
C TRP A 40 12.05 11.50 -9.88
N ASN A 41 11.19 11.63 -10.89
CA ASN A 41 10.31 10.55 -11.39
C ASN A 41 11.06 9.52 -12.24
N GLU A 42 12.34 9.75 -12.52
CA GLU A 42 13.23 8.77 -13.15
C GLU A 42 14.26 8.20 -12.15
N ALA A 43 14.42 8.82 -10.98
CA ALA A 43 15.29 8.32 -9.91
C ALA A 43 14.71 7.03 -9.30
N LEU A 44 15.59 6.13 -8.86
CA LEU A 44 15.17 4.81 -8.36
C LEU A 44 15.05 4.79 -6.84
N PRO A 45 13.91 4.30 -6.30
CA PRO A 45 13.68 4.24 -4.87
C PRO A 45 14.50 3.12 -4.22
N LEU A 46 14.97 3.39 -3.01
CA LEU A 46 15.52 2.43 -2.05
C LEU A 46 14.92 2.72 -0.68
N GLY A 47 14.60 1.68 0.09
CA GLY A 47 14.06 1.85 1.44
C GLY A 47 14.32 0.66 2.35
N ASN A 48 14.36 0.89 3.67
CA ASN A 48 14.42 -0.18 4.68
C ASN A 48 13.28 -0.11 5.71
N GLY A 49 12.17 0.54 5.36
CA GLY A 49 11.04 0.84 6.24
C GLY A 49 11.22 2.10 7.10
N ARG A 50 12.43 2.66 7.19
CA ARG A 50 12.72 3.90 7.93
C ARG A 50 13.51 4.92 7.11
N LEU A 51 14.63 4.50 6.53
CA LEU A 51 15.47 5.32 5.65
C LEU A 51 15.04 5.10 4.21
N GLY A 52 14.82 6.20 3.49
CA GLY A 52 14.53 6.21 2.07
C GLY A 52 15.63 6.95 1.29
N ALA A 53 15.87 6.50 0.06
CA ALA A 53 16.73 7.21 -0.88
C ALA A 53 16.15 7.13 -2.31
N MET A 54 16.33 8.21 -3.07
CA MET A 54 16.04 8.26 -4.51
C MET A 54 17.34 8.53 -5.26
N VAL A 55 17.77 7.57 -6.07
CA VAL A 55 19.11 7.54 -6.71
C VAL A 55 19.01 7.95 -8.17
N TYR A 56 19.72 9.03 -8.54
CA TYR A 56 19.67 9.58 -9.90
C TYR A 56 20.63 8.86 -10.87
N GLY A 57 21.80 8.43 -10.40
CA GLY A 57 22.79 7.74 -11.20
C GLY A 57 23.61 8.67 -12.11
N LEU A 58 23.73 9.96 -11.78
CA LEU A 58 24.39 10.95 -12.64
C LEU A 58 25.94 10.79 -12.61
N PRO A 59 26.63 10.51 -13.73
CA PRO A 59 28.07 10.23 -13.73
C PRO A 59 28.95 11.33 -13.12
N LYS A 60 28.66 12.61 -13.42
CA LYS A 60 29.44 13.73 -12.88
C LYS A 60 28.89 14.28 -11.56
N HIS A 61 27.59 14.54 -11.51
CA HIS A 61 26.94 15.24 -10.39
C HIS A 61 25.89 14.32 -9.76
N GLU A 62 26.34 13.28 -9.05
CA GLU A 62 25.41 12.34 -8.42
C GLU A 62 24.53 13.05 -7.41
N ASN A 63 23.25 12.67 -7.42
CA ASN A 63 22.28 13.13 -6.47
C ASN A 63 21.58 11.93 -5.82
N ILE A 64 21.66 11.87 -4.50
CA ILE A 64 20.91 10.92 -3.69
C ILE A 64 19.99 11.76 -2.81
N GLN A 65 18.71 11.80 -3.16
CA GLN A 65 17.71 12.48 -2.32
C GLN A 65 17.35 11.54 -1.16
N LEU A 66 17.29 12.08 0.06
CA LEU A 66 17.23 11.32 1.31
C LEU A 66 15.95 11.57 2.09
N ASN A 67 15.46 10.52 2.75
CA ASN A 67 14.29 10.52 3.61
C ASN A 67 14.53 9.74 4.91
N GLU A 68 13.82 10.13 5.96
CA GLU A 68 13.69 9.41 7.23
C GLU A 68 12.19 9.42 7.57
N SER A 69 11.57 8.27 7.87
CA SER A 69 10.11 8.10 7.99
C SER A 69 9.44 8.96 9.06
N THR A 70 10.20 9.51 9.99
CA THR A 70 9.75 10.32 11.13
C THR A 70 10.14 11.79 11.02
N LEU A 71 10.76 12.23 9.92
CA LEU A 71 10.96 13.65 9.63
C LEU A 71 9.70 14.30 9.04
N TRP A 72 8.93 14.97 9.90
CA TRP A 72 7.72 15.70 9.55
C TRP A 72 7.79 17.12 10.11
N ALA A 73 7.01 18.02 9.55
CA ALA A 73 6.79 19.35 10.12
C ALA A 73 5.97 19.27 11.43
N GLY A 74 5.97 20.39 12.15
CA GLY A 74 5.19 20.54 13.38
C GLY A 74 5.73 19.75 14.58
N GLY A 75 4.87 19.59 15.57
CA GLY A 75 5.12 18.91 16.84
C GLY A 75 3.83 18.31 17.40
N PRO A 76 3.88 17.64 18.57
CA PRO A 76 2.71 17.05 19.22
C PRO A 76 1.56 18.06 19.36
N HIS A 77 0.41 17.77 18.76
CA HIS A 77 -0.76 18.64 18.81
C HIS A 77 -2.06 17.87 18.54
N ARG A 78 -3.18 18.57 18.74
CA ARG A 78 -4.53 18.11 18.40
C ARG A 78 -5.24 19.17 17.57
N ASN A 79 -6.26 18.75 16.82
CA ASN A 79 -6.93 19.61 15.84
C ASN A 79 -8.45 19.66 16.01
N ASP A 80 -8.98 19.29 17.18
CA ASP A 80 -10.41 19.25 17.43
C ASP A 80 -11.05 20.65 17.35
N ASN A 81 -12.32 20.71 16.94
CA ASN A 81 -13.13 21.91 17.03
C ASN A 81 -14.27 21.69 18.05
N PRO A 82 -14.16 22.24 19.28
CA PRO A 82 -15.13 21.98 20.35
C PRO A 82 -16.52 22.56 20.06
N ASP A 83 -16.65 23.53 19.15
CA ASP A 83 -17.94 24.09 18.72
C ASP A 83 -18.85 23.03 18.07
N ALA A 84 -18.28 21.92 17.56
CA ALA A 84 -19.01 20.90 16.81
C ALA A 84 -20.18 20.31 17.61
N LYS A 85 -19.98 20.11 18.92
CA LYS A 85 -20.95 19.41 19.78
C LYS A 85 -22.25 20.18 19.91
N GLU A 86 -22.17 21.50 20.01
CA GLU A 86 -23.32 22.38 20.22
C GLU A 86 -24.21 22.48 18.97
N VAL A 87 -23.63 22.33 17.78
CA VAL A 87 -24.35 22.51 16.50
C VAL A 87 -24.74 21.19 15.82
N LEU A 88 -24.32 20.04 16.34
CA LEU A 88 -24.54 18.74 15.70
C LEU A 88 -26.02 18.43 15.48
N SER A 89 -26.88 18.71 16.46
CA SER A 89 -28.33 18.50 16.36
C SER A 89 -29.01 19.44 15.36
N GLU A 90 -28.54 20.69 15.28
CA GLU A 90 -29.01 21.67 14.30
C GLU A 90 -28.64 21.22 12.88
N ILE A 91 -27.39 20.81 12.64
CA ILE A 91 -26.93 20.31 11.35
C ILE A 91 -27.76 19.10 10.91
N ARG A 92 -28.01 18.14 11.81
CA ARG A 92 -28.86 16.97 11.52
C ARG A 92 -30.28 17.38 11.13
N THR A 93 -30.90 18.28 11.89
CA THR A 93 -32.23 18.82 11.57
C THR A 93 -32.24 19.50 10.19
N LEU A 94 -31.25 20.33 9.89
CA LEU A 94 -31.14 20.99 8.58
C LEU A 94 -31.01 19.98 7.43
N LEU A 95 -30.25 18.89 7.61
CA LEU A 95 -30.11 17.85 6.60
C LEU A 95 -31.41 17.08 6.38
N PHE A 96 -32.11 16.70 7.44
CA PHE A 96 -33.41 16.03 7.35
C PHE A 96 -34.51 16.93 6.77
N ASP A 97 -34.38 18.26 6.92
CA ASP A 97 -35.25 19.27 6.29
C ASP A 97 -34.88 19.58 4.82
N GLY A 98 -33.82 18.95 4.26
CA GLY A 98 -33.33 19.23 2.91
C GLY A 98 -32.58 20.55 2.74
N LYS A 99 -32.18 21.21 3.84
CA LYS A 99 -31.44 22.49 3.88
C LYS A 99 -29.92 22.24 3.82
N TYR A 100 -29.49 21.57 2.76
CA TYR A 100 -28.11 21.08 2.60
C TYR A 100 -27.05 22.18 2.59
N LYS A 101 -27.37 23.35 2.01
CA LYS A 101 -26.42 24.46 1.92
C LYS A 101 -26.17 25.09 3.29
N GLU A 102 -27.22 25.29 4.06
CA GLU A 102 -27.18 25.80 5.43
C GLU A 102 -26.40 24.83 6.33
N ALA A 103 -26.73 23.54 6.28
CA ALA A 103 -26.01 22.48 7.00
C ALA A 103 -24.52 22.47 6.64
N HIS A 104 -24.19 22.55 5.34
CA HIS A 104 -22.81 22.52 4.87
C HIS A 104 -22.00 23.73 5.34
N ASN A 105 -22.59 24.94 5.29
CA ASN A 105 -21.95 26.15 5.75
C ASN A 105 -21.72 26.12 7.27
N LEU A 106 -22.71 25.63 8.03
CA LEU A 106 -22.60 25.50 9.48
C LEU A 106 -21.51 24.48 9.85
N ALA A 107 -21.48 23.32 9.19
CA ALA A 107 -20.44 22.31 9.36
C ALA A 107 -19.03 22.84 9.04
N ASN A 108 -18.88 23.60 7.95
CA ASN A 108 -17.61 24.28 7.62
C ASN A 108 -17.17 25.23 8.74
N ALA A 109 -18.09 26.02 9.28
CA ALA A 109 -17.77 27.03 10.29
C ALA A 109 -17.48 26.43 11.68
N LYS A 110 -18.12 25.31 12.02
CA LYS A 110 -18.24 24.83 13.40
C LYS A 110 -17.70 23.42 13.65
N ILE A 111 -17.50 22.61 12.62
CA ILE A 111 -16.93 21.27 12.77
C ILE A 111 -15.49 21.20 12.24
N ILE A 112 -15.20 21.79 11.08
CA ILE A 112 -13.84 21.76 10.50
C ILE A 112 -12.82 22.39 11.45
N SER A 113 -11.64 21.78 11.56
CA SER A 113 -10.59 22.26 12.46
C SER A 113 -10.26 23.73 12.22
N LYS A 114 -10.04 24.45 13.33
CA LYS A 114 -9.58 25.85 13.33
C LYS A 114 -8.10 26.00 13.67
N THR A 115 -7.42 24.91 14.01
CA THR A 115 -6.04 24.93 14.53
C THR A 115 -5.05 24.24 13.60
N SER A 116 -5.41 23.12 12.97
CA SER A 116 -4.51 22.38 12.09
C SER A 116 -5.26 21.55 11.05
N HIS A 117 -4.68 21.45 9.85
CA HIS A 117 -5.11 20.50 8.83
C HIS A 117 -4.07 19.41 8.55
N GLY A 118 -3.25 19.08 9.54
CA GLY A 118 -2.19 18.07 9.44
C GLY A 118 -0.86 18.62 8.94
N MET A 119 0.20 17.88 9.25
CA MET A 119 1.59 18.27 8.99
C MET A 119 2.16 17.55 7.76
N PRO A 120 2.96 18.25 6.93
CA PRO A 120 3.69 17.62 5.85
C PRO A 120 4.77 16.65 6.35
N TYR A 121 4.86 15.49 5.68
CA TYR A 121 6.08 14.71 5.63
C TYR A 121 7.14 15.48 4.84
N GLU A 122 8.40 15.47 5.27
CA GLU A 122 9.43 16.32 4.67
C GLU A 122 10.67 15.53 4.23
N THR A 123 11.31 16.00 3.16
CA THR A 123 12.65 15.51 2.77
C THR A 123 13.69 15.82 3.83
N VAL A 124 14.67 14.93 3.99
CA VAL A 124 15.91 15.23 4.71
C VAL A 124 16.77 16.18 3.88
N GLY A 125 16.70 16.07 2.55
CA GLY A 125 17.48 16.85 1.60
C GLY A 125 18.23 15.95 0.62
N ASN A 126 19.40 16.38 0.16
CA ASN A 126 20.20 15.65 -0.82
C ASN A 126 21.62 15.43 -0.31
N LEU A 127 22.19 14.28 -0.64
CA LEU A 127 23.64 14.05 -0.70
C LEU A 127 24.10 14.24 -2.15
N ARG A 128 25.06 15.14 -2.35
CA ARG A 128 25.63 15.49 -3.66
C ARG A 128 27.06 15.00 -3.74
N LEU A 129 27.40 14.26 -4.80
CA LEU A 129 28.78 13.89 -5.11
C LEU A 129 29.19 14.49 -6.46
N ASP A 130 30.21 15.34 -6.47
CA ASP A 130 30.76 15.94 -7.70
C ASP A 130 32.08 15.27 -8.08
N PHE A 131 32.05 14.45 -9.12
CA PHE A 131 33.16 13.61 -9.57
C PHE A 131 34.04 14.34 -10.60
N LEU A 132 35.36 14.30 -10.36
CA LEU A 132 36.33 14.92 -11.26
C LEU A 132 36.43 14.15 -12.59
N ASN A 133 36.36 14.88 -13.71
CA ASN A 133 36.52 14.37 -15.09
C ASN A 133 35.49 13.30 -15.56
N GLN A 134 34.35 13.16 -14.90
CA GLN A 134 33.32 12.16 -15.28
C GLN A 134 32.13 12.75 -16.07
N GLY A 135 32.33 13.91 -16.70
CA GLY A 135 31.29 14.62 -17.47
C GLY A 135 31.03 14.05 -18.87
N LYS A 136 32.02 13.40 -19.48
CA LYS A 136 31.88 12.67 -20.74
C LYS A 136 31.97 11.19 -20.45
N TYR A 137 30.95 10.42 -20.82
CA TYR A 137 30.86 9.00 -20.49
C TYR A 137 30.24 8.18 -21.63
N SER A 138 30.39 6.86 -21.54
CA SER A 138 29.83 5.86 -22.46
C SER A 138 29.49 4.58 -21.69
N ASN A 139 28.89 3.58 -22.36
CA ASN A 139 28.51 2.29 -21.77
C ASN A 139 27.70 2.45 -20.47
N TYR A 140 26.79 3.42 -20.45
CA TYR A 140 26.01 3.73 -19.27
C TYR A 140 24.96 2.66 -19.03
N TYR A 141 24.80 2.27 -17.77
CA TYR A 141 23.74 1.39 -17.31
C TYR A 141 23.42 1.73 -15.85
N ARG A 142 22.13 1.81 -15.52
CA ARG A 142 21.66 1.81 -14.13
C ARG A 142 20.52 0.83 -13.96
N ALA A 143 20.45 0.21 -12.79
CA ALA A 143 19.33 -0.65 -12.45
C ALA A 143 19.03 -0.68 -10.95
N LEU A 144 17.75 -0.89 -10.62
CA LEU A 144 17.31 -1.36 -9.31
C LEU A 144 17.03 -2.86 -9.44
N ASP A 145 17.82 -3.67 -8.75
CA ASP A 145 17.59 -5.10 -8.57
C ASP A 145 16.65 -5.29 -7.37
N ILE A 146 15.39 -5.61 -7.66
CA ILE A 146 14.37 -5.78 -6.62
C ILE A 146 14.43 -7.18 -5.98
N GLU A 147 15.23 -8.13 -6.47
CA GLU A 147 15.47 -9.39 -5.75
C GLU A 147 16.42 -9.21 -4.56
N ASN A 148 17.30 -8.22 -4.67
CA ASN A 148 18.34 -7.95 -3.69
C ASN A 148 18.16 -6.61 -2.97
N ALA A 149 17.23 -5.75 -3.44
CA ALA A 149 17.03 -4.37 -3.00
C ALA A 149 18.28 -3.48 -3.14
N VAL A 150 19.01 -3.65 -4.26
CA VAL A 150 20.27 -2.95 -4.54
C VAL A 150 20.17 -2.16 -5.84
N ASN A 151 20.55 -0.90 -5.80
CA ASN A 151 20.74 -0.10 -6.99
C ASN A 151 22.21 -0.18 -7.46
N THR A 152 22.41 -0.37 -8.76
CA THR A 152 23.73 -0.37 -9.40
C THR A 152 23.77 0.66 -10.53
N THR A 153 24.84 1.44 -10.62
CA THR A 153 25.15 2.30 -11.77
C THR A 153 26.56 1.99 -12.28
N THR A 154 26.72 1.82 -13.59
CA THR A 154 28.01 1.59 -14.26
C THR A 154 28.15 2.47 -15.49
N TYR A 155 29.38 2.95 -15.75
CA TYR A 155 29.71 3.72 -16.94
C TYR A 155 31.23 3.76 -17.14
N THR A 156 31.66 4.11 -18.35
CA THR A 156 33.07 4.36 -18.68
C THR A 156 33.30 5.86 -18.88
N ALA A 157 34.29 6.44 -18.20
CA ALA A 157 34.73 7.82 -18.40
C ALA A 157 36.27 7.87 -18.47
N ASP A 158 36.82 8.59 -19.46
CA ASP A 158 38.26 8.68 -19.73
C ASP A 158 39.00 7.32 -19.72
N GLY A 159 38.36 6.27 -20.24
CA GLY A 159 38.90 4.91 -20.32
C GLY A 159 38.91 4.13 -18.99
N VAL A 160 38.27 4.66 -17.94
CA VAL A 160 38.12 4.01 -16.63
C VAL A 160 36.66 3.55 -16.47
N ASN A 161 36.46 2.31 -16.01
CA ASN A 161 35.13 1.81 -15.68
C ASN A 161 34.82 2.12 -14.20
N TYR A 162 33.68 2.76 -13.98
CA TYR A 162 33.18 3.09 -12.65
C TYR A 162 31.95 2.25 -12.34
N LYS A 163 31.85 1.81 -11.08
CA LYS A 163 30.66 1.14 -10.55
C LYS A 163 30.26 1.76 -9.22
N ARG A 164 28.96 1.99 -9.08
CA ARG A 164 28.28 2.44 -7.86
C ARG A 164 27.27 1.40 -7.44
N GLU A 165 27.30 0.98 -6.19
CA GLU A 165 26.30 0.10 -5.58
C GLU A 165 25.74 0.77 -4.34
N ILE A 166 24.43 0.89 -4.24
CA ILE A 166 23.77 1.55 -3.11
C ILE A 166 22.56 0.75 -2.62
N PHE A 167 22.44 0.66 -1.29
CA PHE A 167 21.32 -0.02 -0.62
C PHE A 167 21.04 0.59 0.76
N THR A 168 19.81 0.49 1.21
CA THR A 168 19.31 0.86 2.54
C THR A 168 19.37 -0.39 3.44
N SER A 169 20.39 -0.53 4.30
CA SER A 169 20.57 -1.77 5.07
C SER A 169 19.39 -2.01 6.02
N PHE A 170 18.71 -3.15 5.88
CA PHE A 170 17.65 -3.58 6.80
C PHE A 170 18.20 -3.99 8.17
N THR A 171 19.43 -4.50 8.22
CA THR A 171 20.04 -5.02 9.44
C THR A 171 20.84 -3.99 10.23
N ASP A 172 21.21 -2.87 9.61
CA ASP A 172 22.21 -1.96 10.16
C ASP A 172 21.77 -0.50 10.28
N GLN A 173 20.58 -0.15 9.79
CA GLN A 173 19.98 1.19 9.96
C GLN A 173 20.83 2.33 9.37
N VAL A 174 21.53 2.05 8.26
CA VAL A 174 22.28 3.02 7.45
C VAL A 174 22.04 2.77 5.96
N ILE A 175 22.19 3.80 5.13
CA ILE A 175 22.36 3.65 3.68
C ILE A 175 23.84 3.44 3.42
N VAL A 176 24.18 2.44 2.60
CA VAL A 176 25.55 2.10 2.22
C VAL A 176 25.72 2.36 0.75
N MET A 177 26.74 3.13 0.36
CA MET A 177 27.13 3.31 -1.04
C MET A 177 28.58 2.89 -1.23
N ARG A 178 28.83 2.00 -2.19
CA ARG A 178 30.16 1.57 -2.61
C ARG A 178 30.48 2.13 -3.99
N LEU A 179 31.61 2.82 -4.08
CA LEU A 179 32.15 3.41 -5.29
C LEU A 179 33.45 2.68 -5.65
N THR A 180 33.60 2.26 -6.90
CA THR A 180 34.82 1.60 -7.38
C THR A 180 35.22 2.12 -8.76
N ALA A 181 36.53 2.17 -9.00
CA ALA A 181 37.13 2.36 -10.31
C ALA A 181 38.00 1.14 -10.63
N ASP A 182 38.01 0.69 -11.88
CA ASP A 182 38.83 -0.45 -12.31
C ASP A 182 40.34 -0.13 -12.44
N GLN A 183 40.71 1.14 -12.29
CA GLN A 183 42.09 1.62 -12.27
C GLN A 183 42.42 2.29 -10.93
N LYS A 184 43.60 1.99 -10.39
CA LYS A 184 44.08 2.56 -9.12
C LYS A 184 44.20 4.08 -9.19
N GLY A 185 43.78 4.74 -8.12
CA GLY A 185 43.89 6.19 -7.95
C GLY A 185 43.02 7.03 -8.88
N LYS A 186 41.96 6.46 -9.47
CA LYS A 186 41.09 7.15 -10.44
C LYS A 186 39.75 7.61 -9.87
N LEU A 187 39.55 7.51 -8.55
CA LEU A 187 38.33 7.96 -7.89
C LEU A 187 38.60 9.22 -7.06
N SER A 188 38.13 10.37 -7.56
CA SER A 188 38.21 11.67 -6.88
C SER A 188 36.87 12.40 -6.99
N PHE A 189 36.36 12.94 -5.88
CA PHE A 189 35.11 13.68 -5.84
C PHE A 189 35.01 14.58 -4.60
N THR A 190 34.07 15.53 -4.62
CA THR A 190 33.64 16.26 -3.42
C THR A 190 32.25 15.81 -3.00
N ALA A 191 32.00 15.75 -1.69
CA ALA A 191 30.72 15.41 -1.10
C ALA A 191 30.16 16.60 -0.30
N ASP A 192 28.89 16.90 -0.54
CA ASP A 192 28.14 17.99 0.09
C ASP A 192 26.70 17.54 0.41
N MET A 193 26.02 18.28 1.28
CA MET A 193 24.60 18.09 1.57
C MET A 193 23.85 19.40 1.48
N ASP A 194 22.62 19.34 0.99
CA ASP A 194 21.69 20.46 1.02
C ASP A 194 20.29 19.99 1.41
N ARG A 195 19.41 20.94 1.73
CA ARG A 195 17.97 20.73 1.90
C ARG A 195 17.25 21.87 1.18
N PRO A 196 16.10 21.62 0.50
CA PRO A 196 15.42 22.67 -0.25
C PRO A 196 15.06 23.90 0.62
N GLU A 197 15.08 25.09 0.03
CA GLU A 197 14.56 26.30 0.68
C GLU A 197 13.05 26.16 0.96
N PRO A 198 12.51 26.76 2.04
CA PRO A 198 13.17 27.67 2.98
C PRO A 198 13.77 26.98 4.23
N ALA A 199 14.03 25.67 4.19
CA ALA A 199 14.54 24.95 5.35
C ALA A 199 15.91 25.49 5.79
N LYS A 200 16.07 25.69 7.09
CA LYS A 200 17.35 26.12 7.68
C LYS A 200 18.07 24.89 8.21
N VAL A 201 19.24 24.61 7.65
CA VAL A 201 20.12 23.52 8.06
C VAL A 201 21.54 24.02 8.32
N THR A 202 22.26 23.35 9.22
CA THR A 202 23.69 23.58 9.44
C THR A 202 24.48 22.42 8.86
N VAL A 203 25.30 22.69 7.86
CA VAL A 203 26.22 21.70 7.25
C VAL A 203 27.63 21.95 7.77
N SER A 204 28.27 20.89 8.27
CA SER A 204 29.61 20.96 8.85
C SER A 204 30.33 19.61 8.73
N THR A 205 31.65 19.60 8.96
CA THR A 205 32.42 18.36 9.04
C THR A 205 32.86 18.04 10.47
N GLU A 206 33.00 16.76 10.78
CA GLU A 206 33.61 16.27 12.01
C GLU A 206 34.85 15.44 11.68
N GLY A 207 36.01 15.92 12.12
CA GLY A 207 37.29 15.42 11.64
C GLY A 207 37.41 15.58 10.11
N ASN A 208 38.13 14.66 9.47
CA ASN A 208 38.42 14.71 8.04
C ASN A 208 37.55 13.77 7.19
N ASN A 209 36.59 13.07 7.79
CA ASN A 209 35.86 12.02 7.07
C ASN A 209 34.38 11.88 7.44
N VAL A 210 33.81 12.79 8.21
CA VAL A 210 32.36 12.83 8.48
C VAL A 210 31.79 14.18 8.05
N LEU A 211 30.79 14.14 7.18
CA LEU A 211 29.94 15.29 6.83
C LEU A 211 28.64 15.20 7.63
N LYS A 212 28.15 16.32 8.16
CA LYS A 212 26.96 16.39 9.01
C LYS A 212 26.02 17.47 8.51
N MET A 213 24.71 17.19 8.57
CA MET A 213 23.64 18.16 8.36
C MET A 213 22.66 18.04 9.52
N ILE A 214 22.42 19.14 10.23
CA ILE A 214 21.48 19.23 11.36
C ILE A 214 20.38 20.23 10.99
N GLY A 215 19.14 19.91 11.31
CA GLY A 215 18.01 20.79 11.10
C GLY A 215 16.76 20.33 11.84
N PHE A 216 15.66 21.02 11.60
CA PHE A 216 14.35 20.71 12.15
C PHE A 216 13.33 20.51 11.03
N GLY A 217 12.27 19.75 11.30
CA GLY A 217 11.04 19.85 10.53
C GLY A 217 10.53 21.30 10.50
N SER A 218 9.82 21.70 9.46
CA SER A 218 9.38 23.10 9.34
C SER A 218 8.30 23.47 10.37
N ASP A 219 8.27 24.76 10.74
CA ASP A 219 7.05 25.36 11.30
C ASP A 219 5.96 25.33 10.22
N ASN A 220 4.76 24.88 10.58
CA ASN A 220 3.65 24.80 9.63
C ASN A 220 2.61 25.88 9.92
N LEU A 221 2.55 26.88 9.05
CA LEU A 221 1.43 27.82 8.97
C LEU A 221 0.45 27.34 7.90
N ASN A 222 -0.70 26.83 8.33
CA ASN A 222 -1.70 26.41 7.37
C ASN A 222 -2.41 27.61 6.73
N LYS A 223 -2.19 27.80 5.43
CA LYS A 223 -2.76 28.92 4.65
C LYS A 223 -4.30 28.95 4.65
N ARG A 224 -4.99 27.83 4.92
CA ARG A 224 -6.46 27.77 5.01
C ARG A 224 -7.01 28.34 6.32
N LEU A 225 -6.19 28.40 7.37
CA LEU A 225 -6.62 28.80 8.71
C LEU A 225 -6.41 30.28 9.01
N GLY A 226 -6.07 31.09 8.01
CA GLY A 226 -5.93 32.54 8.13
C GLY A 226 -4.96 32.94 9.23
N ASN A 227 -5.49 33.40 10.37
CA ASN A 227 -4.74 33.93 11.52
C ASN A 227 -4.34 32.89 12.57
N ALA A 228 -4.53 31.59 12.34
CA ALA A 228 -4.09 30.57 13.27
C ALA A 228 -2.57 30.62 13.49
N ALA A 229 -2.13 30.41 14.74
CA ALA A 229 -0.71 30.35 15.06
C ALA A 229 -0.05 29.16 14.33
N PRO A 230 1.18 29.29 13.81
CA PRO A 230 1.90 28.17 13.23
C PRO A 230 2.18 27.11 14.29
N ILE A 231 2.11 25.84 13.89
CA ILE A 231 2.59 24.73 14.74
C ILE A 231 4.10 24.64 14.52
N LYS A 232 4.85 24.80 15.62
CA LYS A 232 6.30 24.80 15.61
C LYS A 232 6.85 23.43 15.17
N GLY A 233 7.87 23.44 14.33
CA GLY A 233 8.64 22.25 13.97
C GLY A 233 9.52 21.79 15.12
N GLU A 234 9.22 20.63 15.69
CA GLU A 234 9.92 20.09 16.88
C GLU A 234 10.73 18.82 16.58
N VAL A 235 10.61 18.27 15.36
CA VAL A 235 11.42 17.13 14.94
C VAL A 235 12.82 17.60 14.54
N GLU A 236 13.77 17.50 15.47
CA GLU A 236 15.19 17.63 15.16
C GLU A 236 15.67 16.40 14.40
N PHE A 237 16.43 16.59 13.33
CA PHE A 237 17.11 15.51 12.64
C PHE A 237 18.61 15.79 12.52
N GLN A 238 19.37 14.69 12.44
CA GLN A 238 20.77 14.74 12.05
C GLN A 238 21.06 13.69 10.98
N SER A 239 21.57 14.14 9.84
CA SER A 239 22.19 13.31 8.81
C SER A 239 23.71 13.32 8.96
N ARG A 240 24.35 12.15 8.85
CA ARG A 240 25.79 11.95 8.94
C ARG A 240 26.26 11.07 7.78
N VAL A 241 27.27 11.52 7.04
CA VAL A 241 27.92 10.74 5.98
C VAL A 241 29.37 10.50 6.36
N LYS A 242 29.71 9.24 6.64
CA LYS A 242 31.09 8.79 6.89
C LYS A 242 31.70 8.27 5.60
N ILE A 243 32.88 8.75 5.24
CA ILE A 243 33.64 8.29 4.08
C ILE A 243 34.81 7.40 4.53
N VAL A 244 34.90 6.20 3.95
CA VAL A 244 36.01 5.26 4.15
C VAL A 244 36.61 4.93 2.78
N ASN A 245 37.86 5.33 2.54
CA ASN A 245 38.56 5.16 1.27
C ASN A 245 39.61 4.05 1.34
N GLU A 246 39.84 3.37 0.21
CA GLU A 246 40.98 2.50 -0.01
C GLU A 246 41.94 3.14 -1.01
N GLY A 247 43.16 3.45 -0.57
CA GLY A 247 44.08 4.30 -1.32
C GLY A 247 43.62 5.76 -1.35
N GLY A 248 44.51 6.66 -1.79
CA GLY A 248 44.21 8.10 -1.82
C GLY A 248 44.05 8.73 -0.44
N SER A 249 43.35 9.86 -0.38
CA SER A 249 43.12 10.64 0.86
C SER A 249 41.70 11.20 0.94
N VAL A 250 41.25 11.48 2.17
CA VAL A 250 40.03 12.25 2.46
C VAL A 250 40.38 13.44 3.33
N SER A 251 39.87 14.62 2.98
CA SER A 251 40.07 15.87 3.73
C SER A 251 38.79 16.67 3.86
N SER A 252 38.67 17.47 4.92
CA SER A 252 37.62 18.48 5.05
C SER A 252 38.10 19.82 4.48
N VAL A 253 37.30 20.41 3.58
CA VAL A 253 37.55 21.73 2.99
C VAL A 253 36.22 22.49 2.92
N ASN A 254 36.12 23.64 3.58
CA ASN A 254 34.94 24.52 3.54
C ASN A 254 33.61 23.81 3.86
N ASN A 255 33.58 23.00 4.93
CA ASN A 255 32.43 22.17 5.33
C ASN A 255 31.98 21.11 4.30
N LYS A 256 32.85 20.77 3.33
CA LYS A 256 32.68 19.63 2.41
C LYS A 256 33.76 18.59 2.67
N LEU A 257 33.52 17.37 2.21
CA LEU A 257 34.56 16.34 2.17
C LEU A 257 35.09 16.19 0.76
N GLU A 258 36.41 16.13 0.62
CA GLU A 258 37.10 15.88 -0.64
C GLU A 258 37.79 14.52 -0.57
N VAL A 259 37.54 13.67 -1.57
CA VAL A 259 38.27 12.42 -1.79
C VAL A 259 39.19 12.62 -2.99
N ALA A 260 40.47 12.29 -2.83
CA ALA A 260 41.47 12.40 -3.89
C ALA A 260 42.18 11.07 -4.13
N ASN A 261 42.23 10.64 -5.40
CA ASN A 261 43.02 9.52 -5.89
C ASN A 261 42.78 8.20 -5.14
N ALA A 262 41.53 7.90 -4.80
CA ALA A 262 41.17 6.62 -4.20
C ALA A 262 41.05 5.51 -5.26
N ASN A 263 41.10 4.26 -4.82
CA ASN A 263 40.75 3.09 -5.64
C ASN A 263 39.26 2.78 -5.52
N SER A 264 38.76 2.80 -4.28
CA SER A 264 37.37 2.58 -3.93
C SER A 264 37.01 3.36 -2.67
N VAL A 265 35.72 3.64 -2.50
CA VAL A 265 35.19 4.34 -1.34
C VAL A 265 33.89 3.71 -0.91
N THR A 266 33.71 3.53 0.40
CA THR A 266 32.43 3.19 1.00
C THR A 266 31.92 4.40 1.79
N LEU A 267 30.68 4.80 1.52
CA LEU A 267 29.97 5.82 2.28
C LEU A 267 28.95 5.13 3.19
N TYR A 268 28.95 5.50 4.46
CA TYR A 268 27.89 5.14 5.41
C TYR A 268 27.08 6.40 5.72
N ILE A 269 25.80 6.38 5.36
CA ILE A 269 24.88 7.50 5.53
C ILE A 269 23.87 7.09 6.60
N SER A 270 23.89 7.81 7.72
CA SER A 270 23.01 7.61 8.86
C SER A 270 22.16 8.84 9.07
N ILE A 271 20.86 8.64 9.25
CA ILE A 271 19.90 9.71 9.54
C ILE A 271 19.07 9.26 10.74
N ALA A 272 18.86 10.14 11.71
CA ALA A 272 17.97 9.88 12.83
C ALA A 272 17.27 11.16 13.29
N THR A 273 16.14 11.01 13.97
CA THR A 273 15.37 12.09 14.59
C THR A 273 15.26 11.92 16.10
N ASN A 274 14.81 12.98 16.77
CA ASN A 274 14.42 12.99 18.18
C ASN A 274 13.04 12.36 18.45
N PHE A 275 12.31 11.92 17.42
CA PHE A 275 10.99 11.30 17.57
C PHE A 275 11.06 9.98 18.39
N VAL A 276 10.12 9.83 19.31
CA VAL A 276 9.84 8.59 20.07
C VAL A 276 8.46 8.06 19.70
N ASN A 277 7.43 8.90 19.82
CA ASN A 277 6.04 8.63 19.45
C ASN A 277 5.30 9.96 19.20
N TYR A 278 4.02 9.90 18.87
CA TYR A 278 3.20 11.07 18.50
C TYR A 278 3.05 12.14 19.62
N GLN A 279 3.50 11.87 20.84
CA GLN A 279 3.46 12.79 21.99
C GLN A 279 4.86 13.14 22.52
N ASP A 280 5.92 12.50 22.02
CA ASP A 280 7.25 12.56 22.62
C ASP A 280 8.35 12.69 21.56
N VAL A 281 9.09 13.79 21.65
CA VAL A 281 10.25 14.16 20.82
C VAL A 281 11.53 14.33 21.65
N SER A 282 11.64 13.61 22.77
CA SER A 282 12.74 13.74 23.73
C SER A 282 14.00 12.95 23.38
N ALA A 283 13.99 12.14 22.32
CA ALA A 283 15.15 11.34 21.98
C ALA A 283 16.32 12.17 21.46
N ASN A 284 17.52 11.61 21.50
CA ASN A 284 18.72 12.29 21.02
C ASN A 284 19.05 11.87 19.56
N ALA A 285 18.69 12.73 18.60
CA ALA A 285 18.96 12.51 17.18
C ALA A 285 20.46 12.31 16.89
N HIS A 286 21.31 13.11 17.53
CA HIS A 286 22.77 13.06 17.38
C HIS A 286 23.35 11.70 17.81
N GLN A 287 22.97 11.23 19.00
CA GLN A 287 23.46 9.97 19.55
C GLN A 287 23.02 8.81 18.67
N LYS A 288 21.72 8.73 18.32
CA LYS A 288 21.17 7.69 17.43
C LYS A 288 21.93 7.63 16.11
N ALA A 289 22.07 8.78 15.42
CA ALA A 289 22.74 8.84 14.13
C ALA A 289 24.22 8.40 14.21
N THR A 290 24.91 8.75 15.29
CA THR A 290 26.31 8.38 15.54
C THR A 290 26.44 6.88 15.83
N ASP A 291 25.57 6.33 16.68
CA ASP A 291 25.58 4.91 17.05
C ASP A 291 25.39 3.97 15.86
N TYR A 292 24.53 4.34 14.90
CA TYR A 292 24.35 3.55 13.68
C TYR A 292 25.62 3.47 12.85
N ILE A 293 26.38 4.57 12.72
CA ILE A 293 27.67 4.57 12.02
C ILE A 293 28.69 3.71 12.76
N THR A 294 28.85 3.91 14.08
CA THR A 294 29.83 3.15 14.88
C THR A 294 29.59 1.63 14.83
N LYS A 295 28.34 1.19 14.68
CA LYS A 295 28.00 -0.24 14.52
C LYS A 295 28.47 -0.84 13.19
N VAL A 296 28.49 -0.07 12.11
CA VAL A 296 28.89 -0.56 10.77
C VAL A 296 30.36 -0.37 10.45
N GLU A 297 31.05 0.56 11.12
CA GLU A 297 32.49 0.81 10.91
C GLU A 297 33.36 -0.44 11.09
N LYS A 298 32.89 -1.43 11.86
CA LYS A 298 33.59 -2.69 12.12
C LYS A 298 33.26 -3.81 11.13
N LYS A 299 32.45 -3.54 10.11
CA LYS A 299 31.94 -4.55 9.16
C LYS A 299 32.48 -4.29 7.76
N GLU A 300 32.84 -5.37 7.08
CA GLU A 300 33.22 -5.34 5.68
C GLU A 300 32.01 -5.10 4.78
N TYR A 301 32.20 -4.36 3.68
CA TYR A 301 31.13 -4.04 2.72
C TYR A 301 30.37 -5.29 2.24
N ASN A 302 31.10 -6.33 1.85
CA ASN A 302 30.50 -7.57 1.34
C ASN A 302 29.63 -8.26 2.41
N GLN A 303 29.98 -8.12 3.69
CA GLN A 303 29.16 -8.66 4.78
C GLN A 303 27.89 -7.86 4.98
N LEU A 304 27.95 -6.53 4.88
CA LEU A 304 26.78 -5.65 4.94
C LEU A 304 25.80 -5.95 3.81
N LEU A 305 26.31 -6.04 2.57
CA LEU A 305 25.50 -6.36 1.38
C LEU A 305 24.82 -7.72 1.53
N LYS A 306 25.57 -8.75 1.93
CA LYS A 306 25.04 -10.10 2.15
C LYS A 306 23.94 -10.12 3.22
N ASN A 307 24.16 -9.44 4.34
CA ASN A 307 23.18 -9.40 5.44
C ASN A 307 21.90 -8.66 5.04
N HIS A 308 22.04 -7.52 4.36
CA HIS A 308 20.92 -6.76 3.82
C HIS A 308 20.07 -7.61 2.87
N ALA A 309 20.70 -8.20 1.83
CA ALA A 309 19.99 -9.01 0.84
C ALA A 309 19.34 -10.24 1.49
N ALA A 310 20.06 -10.94 2.38
CA ALA A 310 19.52 -12.10 3.07
C ALA A 310 18.35 -11.75 4.00
N PHE A 311 18.35 -10.57 4.63
CA PHE A 311 17.19 -10.12 5.42
C PHE A 311 16.00 -9.84 4.51
N TYR A 312 16.21 -9.05 3.46
CA TYR A 312 15.19 -8.66 2.49
C TYR A 312 14.50 -9.89 1.85
N GLN A 313 15.30 -10.86 1.43
CA GLN A 313 14.84 -12.08 0.76
C GLN A 313 13.99 -13.00 1.64
N LYS A 314 14.02 -12.86 2.97
CA LYS A 314 13.09 -13.58 3.87
C LYS A 314 11.64 -13.23 3.58
N TYR A 315 11.38 -12.02 3.08
CA TYR A 315 10.06 -11.53 2.73
C TYR A 315 9.82 -11.62 1.23
N PHE A 316 10.76 -11.11 0.42
CA PHE A 316 10.56 -11.03 -1.02
C PHE A 316 10.40 -12.40 -1.68
N ASN A 317 11.23 -13.39 -1.32
CA ASN A 317 11.20 -14.72 -1.95
C ASN A 317 9.98 -15.57 -1.55
N ARG A 318 9.11 -15.08 -0.66
CA ARG A 318 7.88 -15.80 -0.29
C ARG A 318 6.90 -15.92 -1.45
N VAL A 319 6.90 -14.99 -2.40
CA VAL A 319 6.00 -15.02 -3.56
C VAL A 319 6.79 -14.88 -4.85
N SER A 320 6.53 -15.78 -5.80
CA SER A 320 6.99 -15.70 -7.18
C SER A 320 5.80 -15.73 -8.13
N LEU A 321 5.88 -14.99 -9.23
CA LEU A 321 4.83 -14.91 -10.23
C LEU A 321 5.44 -14.94 -11.63
N ASN A 322 5.06 -15.96 -12.39
CA ASN A 322 5.44 -16.12 -13.79
C ASN A 322 4.17 -16.11 -14.65
N LEU A 323 4.03 -15.10 -15.50
CA LEU A 323 2.92 -14.94 -16.45
C LEU A 323 3.34 -15.25 -17.91
N GLY A 324 4.53 -15.82 -18.10
CA GLY A 324 5.15 -16.02 -19.40
C GLY A 324 6.16 -14.93 -19.76
N LYS A 325 6.82 -15.11 -20.91
CA LYS A 325 7.85 -14.20 -21.40
C LYS A 325 7.44 -13.41 -22.63
N SER A 326 8.15 -12.31 -22.89
CA SER A 326 8.03 -11.54 -24.14
C SER A 326 9.40 -11.24 -24.75
N ILE A 327 9.42 -11.00 -26.07
CA ILE A 327 10.61 -10.50 -26.78
C ILE A 327 11.00 -9.06 -26.38
N HIS A 328 10.22 -8.42 -25.50
CA HIS A 328 10.40 -7.04 -25.05
C HIS A 328 11.11 -6.94 -23.70
N GLU A 329 11.37 -8.07 -23.03
CA GLU A 329 12.02 -8.14 -21.70
C GLU A 329 13.38 -7.48 -21.60
N ASP A 330 14.14 -7.53 -22.69
CA ASP A 330 15.49 -6.98 -22.78
C ASP A 330 15.50 -5.49 -23.12
N LYS A 331 14.34 -4.82 -23.20
CA LYS A 331 14.27 -3.37 -23.40
C LYS A 331 14.39 -2.61 -22.07
N PRO A 332 14.86 -1.34 -22.08
CA PRO A 332 14.79 -0.47 -20.90
C PRO A 332 13.37 -0.39 -20.35
N THR A 333 13.25 -0.29 -19.04
CA THR A 333 11.95 -0.36 -18.34
C THR A 333 10.98 0.73 -18.79
N ASP A 334 11.45 1.95 -19.03
CA ASP A 334 10.63 3.05 -19.52
C ASP A 334 10.09 2.82 -20.95
N VAL A 335 10.86 2.14 -21.80
CA VAL A 335 10.41 1.71 -23.13
C VAL A 335 9.33 0.64 -23.00
N ARG A 336 9.52 -0.34 -22.11
CA ARG A 336 8.51 -1.39 -21.86
C ARG A 336 7.19 -0.79 -21.36
N ILE A 337 7.24 0.15 -20.40
CA ILE A 337 6.03 0.87 -19.91
C ILE A 337 5.34 1.64 -21.04
N LYS A 338 6.11 2.33 -21.89
CA LYS A 338 5.54 3.11 -23.00
C LYS A 338 4.81 2.23 -24.01
N GLU A 339 5.31 1.03 -24.25
CA GLU A 339 4.79 0.13 -25.29
C GLU A 339 3.75 -0.87 -24.78
N PHE A 340 3.56 -1.02 -23.45
CA PHE A 340 2.77 -2.09 -22.83
C PHE A 340 1.36 -2.25 -23.40
N SER A 341 0.64 -1.17 -23.69
CA SER A 341 -0.72 -1.26 -24.25
C SER A 341 -0.76 -1.66 -25.74
N SER A 342 0.38 -1.64 -26.42
CA SER A 342 0.53 -1.95 -27.85
C SER A 342 1.17 -3.32 -28.11
N VAL A 343 1.67 -3.99 -27.06
CA VAL A 343 2.36 -5.28 -27.16
C VAL A 343 1.92 -6.20 -26.01
N THR A 344 2.14 -7.51 -26.15
CA THR A 344 1.91 -8.44 -25.04
C THR A 344 3.21 -8.62 -24.25
N ASP A 345 3.28 -7.99 -23.06
CA ASP A 345 4.45 -8.08 -22.17
C ASP A 345 4.06 -8.56 -20.75
N PRO A 346 3.68 -9.85 -20.59
CA PRO A 346 3.21 -10.37 -19.31
C PRO A 346 4.25 -10.29 -18.19
N SER A 347 5.54 -10.36 -18.51
CA SER A 347 6.59 -10.23 -17.51
C SER A 347 6.75 -8.80 -16.98
N LEU A 348 6.27 -7.76 -17.68
CA LEU A 348 6.21 -6.41 -17.12
C LEU A 348 5.09 -6.32 -16.07
N ALA A 349 3.95 -6.96 -16.31
CA ALA A 349 2.88 -7.04 -15.32
C ALA A 349 3.35 -7.80 -14.06
N ALA A 350 4.09 -8.91 -14.24
CA ALA A 350 4.73 -9.62 -13.13
C ALA A 350 5.79 -8.77 -12.40
N LEU A 351 6.61 -8.01 -13.13
CA LEU A 351 7.58 -7.07 -12.55
C LEU A 351 6.88 -5.96 -11.75
N TYR A 352 5.77 -5.41 -12.25
CA TYR A 352 5.00 -4.37 -11.55
C TYR A 352 4.36 -4.91 -10.26
N PHE A 353 3.82 -6.13 -10.30
CA PHE A 353 3.36 -6.84 -9.10
C PHE A 353 4.47 -7.01 -8.06
N GLN A 354 5.65 -7.49 -8.48
CA GLN A 354 6.79 -7.63 -7.57
C GLN A 354 7.31 -6.29 -7.08
N PHE A 355 7.19 -5.23 -7.88
CA PHE A 355 7.59 -3.89 -7.49
C PHE A 355 6.73 -3.34 -6.35
N GLY A 356 5.41 -3.56 -6.36
CA GLY A 356 4.57 -3.19 -5.22
C GLY A 356 4.90 -3.95 -3.93
N ARG A 357 5.24 -5.25 -4.02
CA ARG A 357 5.77 -6.01 -2.87
C ARG A 357 7.11 -5.46 -2.38
N TYR A 358 8.02 -5.15 -3.29
CA TYR A 358 9.30 -4.50 -3.00
C TYR A 358 9.08 -3.16 -2.27
N LEU A 359 8.16 -2.32 -2.75
CA LEU A 359 7.86 -1.02 -2.17
C LEU A 359 7.33 -1.18 -0.74
N LEU A 360 6.43 -2.13 -0.48
CA LEU A 360 5.85 -2.33 0.85
C LEU A 360 6.92 -2.77 1.86
N ILE A 361 7.76 -3.74 1.49
CA ILE A 361 8.92 -4.16 2.30
C ILE A 361 9.83 -2.97 2.57
N SER A 362 10.04 -2.11 1.57
CA SER A 362 10.98 -0.99 1.63
C SER A 362 10.42 0.24 2.36
N SER A 363 9.10 0.36 2.53
CA SER A 363 8.46 1.52 3.18
C SER A 363 7.77 1.22 4.50
N SER A 364 7.53 -0.05 4.84
CA SER A 364 6.86 -0.42 6.09
C SER A 364 7.50 -1.67 6.70
N GLN A 365 8.23 -1.50 7.81
CA GLN A 365 8.85 -2.58 8.56
C GLN A 365 8.38 -2.54 10.02
N PRO A 366 8.28 -3.70 10.72
CA PRO A 366 7.92 -3.75 12.13
C PRO A 366 8.73 -2.76 12.99
N GLY A 367 8.03 -2.03 13.86
CA GLY A 367 8.61 -0.97 14.71
C GLY A 367 8.86 0.38 14.00
N GLY A 368 8.55 0.50 12.71
CA GLY A 368 8.57 1.75 11.95
C GLY A 368 7.23 2.48 11.90
N GLN A 369 7.10 3.43 10.97
CA GLN A 369 5.84 4.10 10.66
C GLN A 369 5.12 3.40 9.48
N ALA A 370 3.82 3.65 9.35
CA ALA A 370 3.07 3.19 8.19
C ALA A 370 3.55 3.86 6.90
N ALA A 371 3.36 3.20 5.76
CA ALA A 371 3.59 3.78 4.45
C ALA A 371 2.59 4.93 4.23
N ASN A 372 3.10 6.15 4.05
CA ASN A 372 2.26 7.32 3.77
C ASN A 372 1.89 7.38 2.28
N LEU A 373 1.25 8.48 1.85
CA LEU A 373 0.87 8.72 0.45
C LEU A 373 2.02 8.54 -0.58
N GLN A 374 3.28 8.66 -0.17
CA GLN A 374 4.46 8.49 -1.00
C GLN A 374 5.39 7.38 -0.47
N GLY A 375 4.86 6.48 0.38
CA GLY A 375 5.60 5.44 1.08
C GLY A 375 6.52 6.05 2.13
N ILE A 376 7.77 6.28 1.73
CA ILE A 376 8.78 7.05 2.50
C ILE A 376 9.63 7.94 1.57
N TRP A 377 9.24 8.15 0.31
CA TRP A 377 10.04 8.85 -0.70
C TRP A 377 9.41 10.18 -1.08
N ASN A 378 9.99 11.27 -0.57
CA ASN A 378 9.49 12.62 -0.81
C ASN A 378 10.66 13.60 -0.89
N LYS A 379 10.71 14.39 -1.97
CA LYS A 379 11.74 15.43 -2.18
C LYS A 379 11.36 16.82 -1.68
N ASP A 380 10.10 17.04 -1.30
CA ASP A 380 9.55 18.37 -1.02
C ASP A 380 9.42 18.62 0.49
N LEU A 381 9.40 19.90 0.89
CA LEU A 381 9.00 20.32 2.25
C LEU A 381 7.48 20.50 2.38
N THR A 382 6.80 20.72 1.24
CA THR A 382 5.35 20.89 1.19
C THR A 382 4.77 19.99 0.09
N PRO A 383 4.90 18.65 0.25
CA PRO A 383 4.46 17.72 -0.77
C PRO A 383 2.95 17.80 -1.03
N PRO A 384 2.49 17.33 -2.21
CA PRO A 384 1.08 17.14 -2.53
C PRO A 384 0.34 16.42 -1.41
N TRP A 385 -0.78 16.99 -0.96
CA TRP A 385 -1.58 16.48 0.16
C TRP A 385 -0.76 16.13 1.41
N LYS A 386 0.31 16.91 1.67
CA LYS A 386 1.21 16.75 2.82
C LYS A 386 1.99 15.43 2.82
N SER A 387 1.86 14.60 1.77
CA SER A 387 2.31 13.20 1.80
C SER A 387 1.89 12.50 3.11
N ALA A 388 0.70 12.84 3.60
CA ALA A 388 0.18 12.40 4.89
C ALA A 388 -0.46 11.01 4.79
N TYR A 389 -1.24 10.62 5.80
CA TYR A 389 -2.12 9.47 5.71
C TYR A 389 -3.52 9.97 5.33
N THR A 390 -3.94 9.70 4.09
CA THR A 390 -5.32 9.92 3.66
C THR A 390 -6.04 8.59 3.79
N VAL A 391 -7.10 8.54 4.59
CA VAL A 391 -7.69 7.32 5.15
C VAL A 391 -9.15 7.15 4.71
N ASN A 392 -9.46 7.66 3.52
CA ASN A 392 -10.73 7.45 2.83
C ASN A 392 -10.55 6.63 1.53
N ILE A 393 -9.39 5.97 1.36
CA ILE A 393 -9.04 4.98 0.34
C ILE A 393 -7.52 4.72 0.33
N ASN A 394 -6.69 5.77 0.38
CA ASN A 394 -5.28 5.69 -0.02
C ASN A 394 -4.43 4.87 0.95
N THR A 395 -4.54 5.16 2.25
CA THR A 395 -3.76 4.45 3.27
C THR A 395 -4.25 3.00 3.41
N GLU A 396 -5.55 2.75 3.25
CA GLU A 396 -6.10 1.40 3.19
C GLU A 396 -5.54 0.62 1.99
N MET A 397 -5.52 1.25 0.82
CA MET A 397 -4.98 0.69 -0.41
C MET A 397 -3.50 0.32 -0.29
N ASN A 398 -2.71 1.09 0.45
CA ASN A 398 -1.31 0.76 0.71
C ASN A 398 -1.13 -0.64 1.32
N TYR A 399 -2.11 -1.11 2.08
CA TYR A 399 -2.01 -2.34 2.87
C TYR A 399 -2.87 -3.50 2.35
N TRP A 400 -3.67 -3.30 1.30
CA TRP A 400 -4.36 -4.40 0.62
C TRP A 400 -3.45 -5.58 0.23
N PRO A 401 -2.22 -5.38 -0.29
CA PRO A 401 -1.37 -6.51 -0.62
C PRO A 401 -0.73 -7.20 0.60
N ALA A 402 -0.75 -6.60 1.80
CA ALA A 402 0.07 -7.06 2.94
C ALA A 402 -0.18 -8.53 3.31
N GLU A 403 -1.45 -8.93 3.48
CA GLU A 403 -1.77 -10.30 3.87
C GLU A 403 -1.73 -11.27 2.67
N VAL A 404 -2.42 -10.93 1.59
CA VAL A 404 -2.61 -11.81 0.42
C VAL A 404 -1.30 -12.11 -0.31
N THR A 405 -0.32 -11.20 -0.27
CA THR A 405 1.01 -11.39 -0.88
C THR A 405 2.11 -11.81 0.11
N ASN A 406 1.70 -12.33 1.28
CA ASN A 406 2.58 -12.95 2.27
C ASN A 406 3.61 -12.01 2.91
N LEU A 407 3.17 -10.80 3.25
CA LEU A 407 3.93 -9.72 3.88
C LEU A 407 3.26 -9.24 5.19
N SER A 408 2.71 -10.16 5.98
CA SER A 408 1.91 -9.87 7.18
C SER A 408 2.63 -8.98 8.20
N GLU A 409 3.95 -9.12 8.33
CA GLU A 409 4.76 -8.30 9.24
C GLU A 409 4.87 -6.84 8.75
N MET A 410 4.76 -6.60 7.45
CA MET A 410 4.74 -5.24 6.90
C MET A 410 3.43 -4.52 7.20
N HIS A 411 2.40 -5.23 7.67
CA HIS A 411 1.13 -4.66 8.11
C HIS A 411 1.23 -4.03 9.51
N ASP A 412 2.20 -4.46 10.34
CA ASP A 412 2.35 -4.04 11.74
C ASP A 412 2.36 -2.52 11.95
N PRO A 413 3.04 -1.72 11.12
CA PRO A 413 3.06 -0.28 11.32
C PRO A 413 1.70 0.39 11.12
N LEU A 414 0.84 -0.14 10.24
CA LEU A 414 -0.56 0.33 10.14
C LEU A 414 -1.33 -0.06 11.39
N ILE A 415 -1.19 -1.30 11.86
CA ILE A 415 -1.87 -1.78 13.08
C ILE A 415 -1.52 -0.89 14.28
N GLU A 416 -0.25 -0.51 14.43
CA GLU A 416 0.16 0.39 15.50
C GLU A 416 -0.38 1.81 15.32
N LEU A 417 -0.36 2.34 14.09
CA LEU A 417 -0.99 3.64 13.79
C LEU A 417 -2.48 3.64 14.19
N VAL A 418 -3.23 2.59 13.88
CA VAL A 418 -4.64 2.44 14.26
C VAL A 418 -4.83 2.33 15.77
N LYS A 419 -3.95 1.59 16.48
CA LYS A 419 -3.98 1.53 17.94
C LYS A 419 -3.74 2.90 18.57
N GLU A 420 -2.78 3.67 18.08
CA GLU A 420 -2.50 5.03 18.56
C GLU A 420 -3.66 5.99 18.26
N LEU A 421 -4.24 5.92 17.05
CA LEU A 421 -5.46 6.67 16.70
C LEU A 421 -6.64 6.29 17.60
N SER A 422 -6.75 5.02 18.00
CA SER A 422 -7.78 4.58 18.95
C SER A 422 -7.63 5.18 20.34
N VAL A 423 -6.45 5.71 20.68
CA VAL A 423 -6.21 6.48 21.90
C VAL A 423 -6.46 7.96 21.64
N ALA A 424 -5.84 8.54 20.61
CA ALA A 424 -5.95 9.97 20.29
C ALA A 424 -7.39 10.38 19.94
N GLY A 425 -8.05 9.60 19.10
CA GLY A 425 -9.41 9.84 18.60
C GLY A 425 -10.52 9.68 19.63
N LYS A 426 -10.25 9.11 20.82
CA LYS A 426 -11.24 9.08 21.93
C LYS A 426 -11.59 10.48 22.37
N GLU A 427 -10.59 11.33 22.50
CA GLU A 427 -10.81 12.69 22.98
C GLU A 427 -11.44 13.55 21.87
N THR A 428 -11.18 13.27 20.59
CA THR A 428 -11.93 13.86 19.46
C THR A 428 -13.42 13.47 19.52
N ALA A 429 -13.74 12.18 19.66
CA ALA A 429 -15.13 11.70 19.74
C ALA A 429 -15.89 12.37 20.89
N LYS A 430 -15.26 12.45 22.07
CA LYS A 430 -15.84 13.08 23.25
C LYS A 430 -16.00 14.60 23.13
N VAL A 431 -14.96 15.31 22.69
CA VAL A 431 -14.97 16.78 22.62
C VAL A 431 -15.88 17.28 21.51
N MET A 432 -15.79 16.71 20.32
CA MET A 432 -16.53 17.20 19.16
C MET A 432 -17.96 16.68 19.09
N TYR A 433 -18.22 15.45 19.54
CA TYR A 433 -19.52 14.80 19.34
C TYR A 433 -20.19 14.35 20.63
N GLY A 434 -19.48 14.37 21.77
CA GLY A 434 -19.98 13.78 23.01
C GLY A 434 -20.28 12.28 22.88
N ALA A 435 -19.60 11.61 21.94
CA ALA A 435 -19.78 10.19 21.65
C ALA A 435 -18.76 9.33 22.41
N ASP A 436 -19.13 8.07 22.64
CA ASP A 436 -18.23 7.04 23.15
C ASP A 436 -17.27 6.55 22.05
N GLY A 437 -16.32 5.70 22.42
CA GLY A 437 -15.38 5.11 21.46
C GLY A 437 -14.35 6.11 20.93
N TRP A 438 -13.91 5.93 19.69
CA TRP A 438 -12.95 6.82 19.02
C TRP A 438 -13.32 7.08 17.57
N VAL A 439 -12.89 8.24 17.06
CA VAL A 439 -13.14 8.66 15.68
C VAL A 439 -11.84 9.16 15.03
N THR A 440 -11.72 8.99 13.72
CA THR A 440 -10.74 9.68 12.89
C THR A 440 -11.41 9.99 11.55
N HIS A 441 -11.18 11.19 11.04
CA HIS A 441 -11.77 11.65 9.78
C HIS A 441 -10.90 11.22 8.59
N HIS A 442 -11.07 11.84 7.41
CA HIS A 442 -10.42 11.39 6.17
C HIS A 442 -8.89 11.54 6.11
N ASN A 443 -8.25 12.22 7.07
CA ASN A 443 -6.79 12.39 7.10
C ASN A 443 -6.22 12.35 8.52
N THR A 444 -5.00 11.82 8.63
CA THR A 444 -4.13 11.92 9.81
C THR A 444 -2.66 12.08 9.41
N ASP A 445 -1.75 12.21 10.37
CA ASP A 445 -0.32 12.45 10.18
C ASP A 445 0.54 11.76 11.28
N LEU A 446 1.83 12.10 11.35
CA LEU A 446 2.75 11.60 12.39
C LEU A 446 2.23 11.84 13.82
N TRP A 447 1.47 12.93 14.03
CA TRP A 447 0.99 13.37 15.33
C TRP A 447 -0.38 12.80 15.71
N ARG A 448 -0.93 11.90 14.89
CA ARG A 448 -2.20 11.19 15.13
C ARG A 448 -3.38 12.12 15.32
N ILE A 449 -3.42 13.22 14.56
CA ILE A 449 -4.60 14.08 14.52
C ILE A 449 -5.83 13.28 14.08
N ALA A 450 -6.99 13.60 14.65
CA ALA A 450 -8.21 12.84 14.42
C ALA A 450 -9.41 13.72 14.04
N GLY A 451 -9.32 15.04 14.19
CA GLY A 451 -10.35 15.99 13.78
C GLY A 451 -10.36 16.24 12.25
N PRO A 452 -11.47 16.79 11.72
CA PRO A 452 -11.67 16.95 10.28
C PRO A 452 -10.87 18.11 9.69
N VAL A 453 -10.31 17.90 8.49
CA VAL A 453 -9.37 18.84 7.85
C VAL A 453 -9.85 19.35 6.49
N ASP A 454 -9.16 20.38 5.96
CA ASP A 454 -9.33 21.05 4.66
C ASP A 454 -10.65 21.82 4.43
N GLY A 455 -11.80 21.21 4.74
CA GLY A 455 -13.14 21.78 4.55
C GLY A 455 -14.22 20.69 4.55
N ALA A 456 -15.47 21.06 4.83
CA ALA A 456 -16.63 20.17 4.94
C ALA A 456 -16.94 19.39 3.66
N THR A 457 -16.49 19.89 2.51
CA THR A 457 -16.56 19.20 1.21
C THR A 457 -15.83 17.86 1.22
N TRP A 458 -14.81 17.70 2.06
CA TRP A 458 -13.94 16.52 2.14
C TRP A 458 -13.87 15.96 3.56
N GLY A 459 -13.59 16.83 4.53
CA GLY A 459 -13.29 16.46 5.91
C GLY A 459 -14.50 16.09 6.75
N MET A 460 -15.73 16.34 6.30
CA MET A 460 -16.93 15.88 7.02
C MET A 460 -17.23 14.41 6.74
N TRP A 461 -16.27 13.55 7.05
CA TRP A 461 -16.40 12.12 6.87
C TRP A 461 -15.80 11.43 8.10
N THR A 462 -16.65 10.85 8.94
CA THR A 462 -16.33 10.40 10.30
C THR A 462 -15.96 8.92 10.38
N THR A 463 -15.94 8.20 9.26
CA THR A 463 -15.75 6.74 9.22
C THR A 463 -14.35 6.31 8.76
N GLY A 464 -13.36 7.22 8.75
CA GLY A 464 -11.96 6.89 8.44
C GLY A 464 -11.33 5.95 9.45
N GLY A 465 -11.48 6.25 10.74
CA GLY A 465 -11.11 5.32 11.81
C GLY A 465 -11.82 3.96 11.69
N THR A 466 -13.09 3.97 11.28
CA THR A 466 -13.90 2.76 11.07
C THR A 466 -13.37 1.90 9.92
N TRP A 467 -12.91 2.50 8.81
CA TRP A 467 -12.30 1.74 7.72
C TRP A 467 -10.90 1.22 8.09
N LEU A 468 -10.05 2.05 8.68
CA LEU A 468 -8.75 1.61 9.17
C LEU A 468 -8.86 0.43 10.17
N ALA A 469 -9.85 0.46 11.06
CA ALA A 469 -10.09 -0.61 12.02
C ALA A 469 -10.45 -1.96 11.38
N GLN A 470 -10.87 -1.99 10.11
CA GLN A 470 -11.11 -3.23 9.36
C GLN A 470 -9.82 -4.05 9.22
N HIS A 471 -8.68 -3.37 9.06
CA HIS A 471 -7.36 -4.03 8.90
C HIS A 471 -6.96 -4.84 10.14
N LEU A 472 -7.40 -4.42 11.33
CA LEU A 472 -7.19 -5.16 12.59
C LEU A 472 -7.81 -6.57 12.52
N TRP A 473 -9.02 -6.66 11.95
CA TRP A 473 -9.71 -7.92 11.75
C TRP A 473 -9.13 -8.71 10.58
N GLU A 474 -8.84 -8.06 9.46
CA GLU A 474 -8.31 -8.74 8.27
C GLU A 474 -7.01 -9.49 8.59
N LYS A 475 -6.08 -8.88 9.34
CA LYS A 475 -4.85 -9.58 9.73
C LYS A 475 -5.11 -10.85 10.55
N TYR A 476 -6.10 -10.82 11.46
CA TYR A 476 -6.56 -12.01 12.17
C TYR A 476 -7.17 -13.05 11.21
N MET A 477 -7.97 -12.62 10.24
CA MET A 477 -8.62 -13.52 9.28
C MET A 477 -7.62 -14.33 8.45
N PHE A 478 -6.40 -13.83 8.22
CA PHE A 478 -5.36 -14.58 7.51
C PHE A 478 -4.49 -15.47 8.41
N SER A 479 -4.36 -15.16 9.70
CA SER A 479 -3.47 -15.88 10.63
C SER A 479 -4.19 -16.84 11.58
N GLY A 480 -5.43 -16.53 11.96
CA GLY A 480 -6.14 -17.17 13.07
C GLY A 480 -5.55 -16.88 14.46
N ASP A 481 -4.64 -15.92 14.59
CA ASP A 481 -3.91 -15.64 15.83
C ASP A 481 -4.80 -14.93 16.88
N ILE A 482 -5.24 -15.71 17.87
CA ILE A 482 -6.09 -15.23 18.97
C ILE A 482 -5.34 -14.27 19.90
N GLU A 483 -4.03 -14.45 20.11
CA GLU A 483 -3.25 -13.55 20.97
C GLU A 483 -3.11 -12.19 20.30
N TYR A 484 -2.84 -12.16 19.00
CA TYR A 484 -2.92 -10.93 18.21
C TYR A 484 -4.30 -10.28 18.31
N LEU A 485 -5.39 -11.04 18.12
CA LEU A 485 -6.76 -10.51 18.17
C LEU A 485 -7.05 -9.83 19.52
N LYS A 486 -6.61 -10.40 20.64
CA LYS A 486 -6.73 -9.77 21.97
C LYS A 486 -6.07 -8.41 22.05
N THR A 487 -4.92 -8.22 21.38
CA THR A 487 -4.19 -6.94 21.41
C THR A 487 -4.89 -5.81 20.63
N VAL A 488 -5.66 -6.15 19.59
CA VAL A 488 -6.33 -5.18 18.71
C VAL A 488 -7.82 -5.03 18.99
N TYR A 489 -8.44 -6.00 19.65
CA TYR A 489 -9.86 -5.97 20.00
C TYR A 489 -10.30 -4.68 20.73
N PRO A 490 -9.54 -4.11 21.68
CA PRO A 490 -9.93 -2.83 22.30
C PRO A 490 -10.10 -1.68 21.30
N ALA A 491 -9.29 -1.63 20.24
CA ALA A 491 -9.43 -0.63 19.18
C ALA A 491 -10.64 -0.93 18.28
N MET A 492 -10.88 -2.20 17.93
CA MET A 492 -12.09 -2.61 17.18
C MET A 492 -13.37 -2.26 17.95
N LYS A 493 -13.43 -2.65 19.23
CA LYS A 493 -14.54 -2.34 20.14
C LYS A 493 -14.78 -0.83 20.20
N GLY A 494 -13.72 -0.04 20.39
CA GLY A 494 -13.84 1.42 20.45
C GLY A 494 -14.37 2.05 19.16
N ALA A 495 -14.06 1.49 17.99
CA ALA A 495 -14.62 1.97 16.72
C ALA A 495 -16.12 1.62 16.61
N ALA A 496 -16.50 0.40 17.05
CA ALA A 496 -17.91 -0.01 17.12
C ALA A 496 -18.71 0.83 18.15
N GLU A 497 -18.13 1.14 19.31
CA GLU A 497 -18.73 2.02 20.31
C GLU A 497 -19.02 3.42 19.75
N PHE A 498 -18.07 3.99 19.00
CA PHE A 498 -18.29 5.26 18.31
C PHE A 498 -19.44 5.15 17.30
N CYS A 499 -19.46 4.11 16.47
CA CYS A 499 -20.55 3.89 15.52
C CYS A 499 -21.90 3.85 16.25
N VAL A 500 -22.04 3.01 17.27
CA VAL A 500 -23.30 2.86 18.03
C VAL A 500 -23.70 4.14 18.75
N SER A 501 -22.74 4.92 19.26
CA SER A 501 -22.98 6.16 20.01
C SER A 501 -23.28 7.36 19.10
N PHE A 502 -22.70 7.40 17.89
CA PHE A 502 -22.84 8.51 16.95
C PHE A 502 -24.05 8.40 16.02
N LEU A 503 -24.47 7.16 15.70
CA LEU A 503 -25.66 6.90 14.87
C LEU A 503 -26.89 7.65 15.39
N THR A 504 -27.68 8.19 14.47
CA THR A 504 -28.93 8.91 14.76
C THR A 504 -30.06 8.37 13.90
N GLU A 505 -31.30 8.45 14.37
CA GLU A 505 -32.46 7.97 13.62
C GLU A 505 -32.85 9.01 12.55
N ASP A 506 -32.99 8.56 11.30
CA ASP A 506 -33.52 9.35 10.20
C ASP A 506 -35.06 9.42 10.24
N PRO A 507 -35.71 10.31 9.46
CA PRO A 507 -37.17 10.39 9.41
C PRO A 507 -37.88 9.10 8.96
N ASN A 508 -37.17 8.14 8.38
CA ASN A 508 -37.71 6.84 7.96
C ASN A 508 -37.50 5.72 9.00
N GLY A 509 -36.89 6.03 10.15
CA GLY A 509 -36.63 5.09 11.24
C GLY A 509 -35.35 4.27 11.11
N TYR A 510 -34.47 4.59 10.16
CA TYR A 510 -33.15 3.96 10.04
C TYR A 510 -32.11 4.68 10.90
N LEU A 511 -31.14 3.92 11.42
CA LEU A 511 -29.96 4.51 12.05
C LEU A 511 -28.92 4.86 10.98
N VAL A 512 -28.47 6.12 10.96
CA VAL A 512 -27.53 6.67 9.98
C VAL A 512 -26.38 7.47 10.61
N ILE A 513 -25.22 7.48 9.93
CA ILE A 513 -24.11 8.39 10.24
C ILE A 513 -24.43 9.75 9.63
N SER A 514 -24.58 10.77 10.47
CA SER A 514 -24.96 12.13 10.07
C SER A 514 -24.33 13.18 10.98
N PRO A 515 -23.77 14.28 10.44
CA PRO A 515 -23.56 14.57 9.01
C PRO A 515 -22.44 13.70 8.41
N THR A 516 -22.44 13.53 7.08
CA THR A 516 -21.37 12.84 6.34
C THR A 516 -21.27 13.35 4.88
N ILE A 517 -20.36 12.78 4.10
CA ILE A 517 -20.27 12.91 2.64
C ILE A 517 -20.11 11.52 2.00
N SER A 518 -20.36 11.38 0.69
CA SER A 518 -19.67 10.34 -0.08
C SER A 518 -18.35 10.94 -0.60
N PRO A 519 -17.18 10.44 -0.18
CA PRO A 519 -15.89 10.94 -0.67
C PRO A 519 -15.88 10.92 -2.20
N GLU A 520 -15.73 12.05 -2.91
CA GLU A 520 -15.52 13.42 -2.44
C GLU A 520 -16.37 14.38 -3.28
N HIS A 521 -17.64 14.04 -3.51
CA HIS A 521 -18.49 14.73 -4.47
C HIS A 521 -19.95 14.86 -4.04
N ALA A 522 -20.68 15.69 -4.77
CA ALA A 522 -22.06 16.05 -4.47
C ALA A 522 -23.05 15.23 -5.32
N PRO A 523 -24.25 14.92 -4.78
CA PRO A 523 -25.35 14.37 -5.55
C PRO A 523 -25.71 15.19 -6.79
N LYS A 524 -26.28 14.53 -7.80
CA LYS A 524 -26.78 15.20 -9.02
C LYS A 524 -27.74 16.34 -8.66
N GLY A 525 -27.61 17.47 -9.35
CA GLY A 525 -28.47 18.63 -9.16
C GLY A 525 -28.11 19.51 -7.95
N ARG A 526 -27.08 19.18 -7.17
CA ARG A 526 -26.53 20.04 -6.11
C ARG A 526 -25.26 20.75 -6.60
N PRO A 527 -24.91 21.94 -6.06
CA PRO A 527 -23.63 22.57 -6.34
C PRO A 527 -22.47 21.66 -5.91
N LYS A 528 -21.42 21.54 -6.74
CA LYS A 528 -20.24 20.69 -6.48
C LYS A 528 -19.48 21.01 -5.19
N SER A 529 -19.77 22.14 -4.55
CA SER A 529 -19.18 22.52 -3.26
C SER A 529 -19.98 22.05 -2.06
N ILE A 530 -21.22 21.59 -2.24
CA ILE A 530 -22.16 21.20 -1.17
C ILE A 530 -22.28 19.67 -1.16
N ASN A 531 -21.32 19.02 -0.49
CA ASN A 531 -21.21 17.56 -0.49
C ASN A 531 -21.84 16.90 0.74
N ILE A 532 -22.15 17.67 1.80
CA ILE A 532 -22.70 17.09 3.03
C ILE A 532 -24.11 16.57 2.77
N VAL A 533 -24.34 15.35 3.22
CA VAL A 533 -25.60 14.62 3.15
C VAL A 533 -25.98 14.10 4.53
N GLU A 534 -27.25 13.73 4.67
CA GLU A 534 -27.79 13.07 5.85
C GLU A 534 -27.22 11.66 6.06
N SER A 535 -26.87 10.96 4.99
CA SER A 535 -26.21 9.65 5.01
C SER A 535 -25.68 9.28 3.62
N ALA A 536 -24.61 8.47 3.56
CA ALA A 536 -24.08 7.88 2.34
C ALA A 536 -24.02 6.35 2.44
N ALA A 537 -24.09 5.66 1.31
CA ALA A 537 -24.07 4.19 1.27
C ALA A 537 -22.78 3.60 1.87
N MET A 538 -21.64 4.24 1.61
CA MET A 538 -20.34 3.83 2.15
C MET A 538 -20.33 3.76 3.68
N ASP A 539 -20.89 4.76 4.38
CA ASP A 539 -20.91 4.77 5.84
C ASP A 539 -21.77 3.62 6.40
N SER A 540 -22.92 3.34 5.77
CA SER A 540 -23.77 2.22 6.18
C SER A 540 -23.05 0.88 6.00
N GLN A 541 -22.29 0.72 4.92
CA GLN A 541 -21.48 -0.48 4.66
C GLN A 541 -20.34 -0.63 5.68
N LEU A 542 -19.59 0.45 5.95
CA LEU A 542 -18.49 0.45 6.91
C LEU A 542 -18.96 0.17 8.34
N VAL A 543 -20.06 0.78 8.76
CA VAL A 543 -20.66 0.53 10.08
C VAL A 543 -21.14 -0.91 10.16
N PHE A 544 -21.83 -1.42 9.14
CA PHE A 544 -22.27 -2.82 9.11
C PHE A 544 -21.08 -3.78 9.27
N ASP A 545 -19.99 -3.56 8.52
CA ASP A 545 -18.78 -4.36 8.61
C ASP A 545 -18.15 -4.27 10.00
N MET A 546 -18.00 -3.07 10.54
CA MET A 546 -17.36 -2.86 11.83
C MET A 546 -18.13 -3.55 12.96
N LEU A 547 -19.46 -3.42 12.98
CA LEU A 547 -20.29 -4.09 13.99
C LEU A 547 -20.23 -5.61 13.82
N THR A 548 -20.37 -6.12 12.59
CA THR A 548 -20.34 -7.56 12.29
C THR A 548 -19.01 -8.20 12.70
N LYS A 549 -17.89 -7.56 12.35
CA LYS A 549 -16.54 -8.06 12.67
C LYS A 549 -16.22 -7.92 14.16
N THR A 550 -16.68 -6.86 14.82
CA THR A 550 -16.54 -6.73 16.28
C THR A 550 -17.35 -7.79 17.02
N ILE A 551 -18.58 -8.09 16.57
CA ILE A 551 -19.37 -9.21 17.10
C ILE A 551 -18.61 -10.53 16.92
N ALA A 552 -18.06 -10.80 15.74
CA ALA A 552 -17.29 -12.01 15.48
C ALA A 552 -16.07 -12.11 16.40
N ALA A 553 -15.29 -11.03 16.53
CA ALA A 553 -14.15 -10.97 17.43
C ALA A 553 -14.53 -11.19 18.89
N ALA A 554 -15.58 -10.52 19.37
CA ALA A 554 -16.10 -10.66 20.73
C ALA A 554 -16.53 -12.10 21.04
N LYS A 555 -17.20 -12.76 20.08
CA LYS A 555 -17.61 -14.18 20.19
C LYS A 555 -16.40 -15.12 20.22
N VAL A 556 -15.37 -14.88 19.40
CA VAL A 556 -14.12 -15.65 19.42
C VAL A 556 -13.38 -15.48 20.75
N LEU A 557 -13.40 -14.27 21.32
CA LEU A 557 -12.71 -13.94 22.57
C LEU A 557 -13.53 -14.25 23.83
N HIS A 558 -14.83 -14.55 23.67
CA HIS A 558 -15.80 -14.73 24.76
C HIS A 558 -15.89 -13.52 25.71
N VAL A 559 -16.10 -12.33 25.14
CA VAL A 559 -16.20 -11.06 25.87
C VAL A 559 -17.38 -10.20 25.39
N ASP A 560 -17.81 -9.24 26.21
CA ASP A 560 -18.74 -8.16 25.85
C ASP A 560 -20.14 -8.58 25.35
N ASP A 561 -20.73 -9.63 25.93
CA ASP A 561 -22.05 -10.16 25.54
C ASP A 561 -23.16 -9.08 25.45
N ASP A 562 -23.23 -8.16 26.42
CA ASP A 562 -24.22 -7.06 26.40
C ASP A 562 -24.02 -6.12 25.22
N PHE A 563 -22.76 -5.85 24.85
CA PHE A 563 -22.45 -5.00 23.70
C PHE A 563 -22.70 -5.75 22.39
N VAL A 564 -22.45 -7.07 22.34
CA VAL A 564 -22.85 -7.92 21.21
C VAL A 564 -24.34 -7.81 20.95
N ILE A 565 -25.19 -7.95 21.97
CA ILE A 565 -26.65 -7.79 21.84
C ILE A 565 -27.00 -6.39 21.31
N LYS A 566 -26.36 -5.35 21.83
CA LYS A 566 -26.56 -3.98 21.36
C LYS A 566 -26.21 -3.84 19.88
N MET A 567 -25.03 -4.32 19.46
CA MET A 567 -24.58 -4.27 18.06
C MET A 567 -25.52 -5.05 17.13
N GLU A 568 -25.96 -6.25 17.53
CA GLU A 568 -26.93 -7.04 16.76
C GLU A 568 -28.25 -6.28 16.57
N SER A 569 -28.77 -5.64 17.63
CA SER A 569 -29.98 -4.81 17.52
C SER A 569 -29.78 -3.54 16.68
N THR A 570 -28.55 -3.01 16.61
CA THR A 570 -28.21 -1.86 15.77
C THR A 570 -28.16 -2.25 14.29
N LEU A 571 -27.59 -3.41 13.95
CA LEU A 571 -27.55 -3.93 12.57
C LEU A 571 -28.96 -4.01 11.96
N ASP A 572 -29.95 -4.43 12.75
CA ASP A 572 -31.37 -4.50 12.34
C ASP A 572 -32.01 -3.15 12.02
N LYS A 573 -31.36 -2.03 12.32
CA LYS A 573 -31.84 -0.67 12.05
C LYS A 573 -31.01 0.09 11.02
N LEU A 574 -29.91 -0.48 10.52
CA LEU A 574 -29.11 0.14 9.47
C LEU A 574 -29.86 0.16 8.12
N VAL A 575 -29.47 1.10 7.27
CA VAL A 575 -30.01 1.23 5.91
C VAL A 575 -29.60 0.01 5.07
N PRO A 576 -30.55 -0.69 4.41
CA PRO A 576 -30.22 -1.77 3.48
C PRO A 576 -29.61 -1.22 2.19
N PHE A 577 -28.92 -2.06 1.43
CA PHE A 577 -28.52 -1.71 0.06
C PHE A 577 -29.73 -1.31 -0.79
N LYS A 578 -29.50 -0.36 -1.70
CA LYS A 578 -30.51 0.12 -2.65
C LYS A 578 -29.98 0.04 -4.07
N ILE A 579 -30.82 -0.43 -4.98
CA ILE A 579 -30.60 -0.42 -6.42
C ILE A 579 -31.52 0.63 -7.03
N GLY A 580 -30.92 1.62 -7.69
CA GLY A 580 -31.62 2.78 -8.25
C GLY A 580 -32.25 2.55 -9.62
N LYS A 581 -32.87 3.59 -10.16
CA LYS A 581 -33.60 3.58 -11.45
C LYS A 581 -32.73 3.32 -12.67
N TYR A 582 -31.43 3.51 -12.57
CA TYR A 582 -30.47 3.22 -13.65
C TYR A 582 -29.78 1.87 -13.46
N ASN A 583 -30.31 0.98 -12.61
CA ASN A 583 -29.72 -0.31 -12.24
C ASN A 583 -28.36 -0.20 -11.53
N GLN A 584 -28.08 0.92 -10.89
CA GLN A 584 -26.83 1.20 -10.17
C GLN A 584 -27.00 0.94 -8.67
N ILE A 585 -25.91 0.63 -7.96
CA ILE A 585 -25.91 0.76 -6.49
C ILE A 585 -26.06 2.25 -6.17
N GLN A 586 -27.08 2.62 -5.37
CA GLN A 586 -27.24 4.01 -5.00
C GLN A 586 -26.12 4.46 -4.07
N GLU A 587 -25.48 5.59 -4.40
CA GLU A 587 -24.44 6.20 -3.58
C GLU A 587 -25.02 6.95 -2.36
N TRP A 588 -26.23 7.50 -2.51
CA TRP A 588 -26.96 8.25 -1.49
C TRP A 588 -28.29 7.60 -1.12
N MET A 589 -28.89 8.07 -0.02
CA MET A 589 -30.18 7.57 0.47
C MET A 589 -31.30 7.67 -0.56
N GLU A 590 -31.35 8.80 -1.24
CA GLU A 590 -32.22 9.05 -2.39
C GLU A 590 -31.54 8.64 -3.70
N ASP A 591 -32.33 8.29 -4.71
CA ASP A 591 -31.87 7.86 -6.04
C ASP A 591 -31.40 9.07 -6.87
N LEU A 592 -30.26 9.65 -6.45
CA LEU A 592 -29.65 10.89 -6.95
C LEU A 592 -28.40 10.66 -7.81
N ASP A 593 -28.07 9.41 -8.12
CA ASP A 593 -26.92 9.08 -8.97
C ASP A 593 -27.07 9.64 -10.38
N ASP A 594 -25.93 9.98 -11.00
CA ASP A 594 -25.85 10.40 -12.39
C ASP A 594 -25.11 9.33 -13.20
N PRO A 595 -25.77 8.65 -14.17
CA PRO A 595 -25.11 7.62 -14.97
C PRO A 595 -23.99 8.15 -15.87
N GLU A 596 -23.89 9.48 -16.04
CA GLU A 596 -22.84 10.16 -16.81
C GLU A 596 -21.71 10.72 -15.92
N ASP A 597 -21.74 10.47 -14.61
CA ASP A 597 -20.70 10.96 -13.69
C ASP A 597 -19.50 10.01 -13.62
N ASP A 598 -18.36 10.53 -14.07
CA ASP A 598 -17.07 9.84 -14.15
C ASP A 598 -16.15 10.09 -12.94
N HIS A 599 -16.74 10.48 -11.79
CA HIS A 599 -15.97 10.80 -10.59
C HIS A 599 -15.02 9.67 -10.19
N ARG A 600 -13.80 10.06 -9.80
CA ARG A 600 -12.70 9.12 -9.50
C ARG A 600 -12.96 8.18 -8.33
N HIS A 601 -13.85 8.54 -7.40
CA HIS A 601 -14.23 7.65 -6.29
C HIS A 601 -15.45 6.80 -6.64
N VAL A 602 -15.42 5.57 -6.15
CA VAL A 602 -16.53 4.61 -6.18
C VAL A 602 -16.82 4.13 -4.75
N SER A 603 -16.87 5.07 -3.82
CA SER A 603 -16.97 4.87 -2.37
C SER A 603 -18.10 3.92 -1.95
N HIS A 604 -19.23 3.97 -2.63
CA HIS A 604 -20.39 3.10 -2.40
C HIS A 604 -20.21 1.65 -2.92
N LEU A 605 -19.08 1.35 -3.56
CA LEU A 605 -18.65 -0.01 -3.92
C LEU A 605 -17.62 -0.59 -2.93
N TYR A 606 -17.38 0.05 -1.79
CA TYR A 606 -16.61 -0.54 -0.68
C TYR A 606 -17.07 -1.97 -0.34
N GLY A 607 -18.38 -2.19 -0.35
CA GLY A 607 -19.03 -3.49 -0.14
C GLY A 607 -18.61 -4.59 -1.12
N LEU A 608 -18.20 -4.23 -2.34
CA LEU A 608 -17.65 -5.17 -3.32
C LEU A 608 -16.15 -5.40 -3.11
N TYR A 609 -15.40 -4.32 -2.88
CA TYR A 609 -14.00 -4.37 -2.53
C TYR A 609 -13.57 -3.09 -1.77
N PRO A 610 -12.86 -3.20 -0.63
CA PRO A 610 -12.20 -4.38 -0.09
C PRO A 610 -13.08 -5.31 0.79
N SER A 611 -14.34 -4.96 1.05
CA SER A 611 -15.24 -5.80 1.86
C SER A 611 -15.71 -7.07 1.12
N ASN A 612 -16.61 -7.84 1.72
CA ASN A 612 -17.23 -9.05 1.17
C ASN A 612 -18.77 -9.03 1.25
N LEU A 613 -19.37 -7.83 1.25
CA LEU A 613 -20.83 -7.67 1.30
C LEU A 613 -21.50 -8.06 -0.02
N ILE A 614 -20.85 -7.82 -1.15
CA ILE A 614 -21.41 -8.09 -2.48
C ILE A 614 -20.76 -9.34 -3.07
N SER A 615 -21.59 -10.34 -3.38
CA SER A 615 -21.20 -11.64 -3.92
C SER A 615 -22.10 -12.04 -5.10
N PRO A 616 -21.51 -12.55 -6.21
CA PRO A 616 -22.31 -13.06 -7.32
C PRO A 616 -23.17 -14.27 -6.95
N TYR A 617 -22.81 -15.03 -5.90
CA TYR A 617 -23.49 -16.27 -5.52
C TYR A 617 -24.60 -16.05 -4.49
N HIS A 618 -24.51 -14.99 -3.68
CA HIS A 618 -25.44 -14.75 -2.58
C HIS A 618 -26.39 -13.58 -2.82
N ASN A 619 -25.97 -12.56 -3.57
CA ASN A 619 -26.76 -11.38 -3.87
C ASN A 619 -26.48 -10.87 -5.30
N SER A 620 -26.75 -11.74 -6.28
CA SER A 620 -26.47 -11.52 -7.69
C SER A 620 -26.99 -10.18 -8.26
N GLU A 621 -28.09 -9.65 -7.73
CA GLU A 621 -28.63 -8.35 -8.13
C GLU A 621 -27.71 -7.18 -7.73
N LEU A 622 -27.04 -7.25 -6.56
CA LEU A 622 -26.08 -6.24 -6.13
C LEU A 622 -24.78 -6.35 -6.92
N PHE A 623 -24.38 -7.58 -7.28
CA PHE A 623 -23.24 -7.84 -8.14
C PHE A 623 -23.44 -7.18 -9.52
N GLU A 624 -24.58 -7.42 -10.18
CA GLU A 624 -24.88 -6.81 -11.48
C GLU A 624 -25.01 -5.28 -11.37
N ALA A 625 -25.64 -4.78 -10.31
CA ALA A 625 -25.75 -3.34 -10.09
C ALA A 625 -24.37 -2.68 -9.88
N SER A 626 -23.43 -3.37 -9.22
CA SER A 626 -22.05 -2.90 -9.05
C SER A 626 -21.29 -2.84 -10.36
N LYS A 627 -21.46 -3.86 -11.22
CA LYS A 627 -20.92 -3.83 -12.59
C LYS A 627 -21.44 -2.63 -13.37
N ASN A 628 -22.74 -2.37 -13.30
CA ASN A 628 -23.34 -1.25 -14.00
C ASN A 628 -22.91 0.12 -13.43
N THR A 629 -22.74 0.25 -12.11
CA THR A 629 -22.09 1.41 -11.48
C THR A 629 -20.68 1.65 -12.05
N LEU A 630 -19.86 0.60 -12.20
CA LEU A 630 -18.51 0.73 -12.76
C LEU A 630 -18.52 1.14 -14.23
N ILE A 631 -19.46 0.61 -15.02
CA ILE A 631 -19.64 1.01 -16.42
C ILE A 631 -19.97 2.50 -16.51
N GLN A 632 -20.89 3.00 -15.66
CA GLN A 632 -21.26 4.42 -15.60
C GLN A 632 -20.08 5.31 -15.19
N ARG A 633 -19.28 4.87 -14.22
CA ARG A 633 -18.08 5.59 -13.76
C ARG A 633 -16.92 5.60 -14.76
N GLY A 634 -16.93 4.70 -15.75
CA GLY A 634 -15.87 4.56 -16.75
C GLY A 634 -14.55 4.04 -16.20
N ASP A 635 -13.57 3.83 -17.08
CA ASP A 635 -12.28 3.21 -16.74
C ASP A 635 -11.19 4.25 -16.37
N PRO A 636 -10.76 5.16 -17.28
CA PRO A 636 -9.57 5.98 -17.03
C PRO A 636 -9.82 7.02 -15.95
N SER A 637 -8.86 7.19 -15.04
CA SER A 637 -8.94 8.18 -13.96
C SER A 637 -7.54 8.47 -13.39
N THR A 638 -7.46 8.82 -12.11
CA THR A 638 -6.20 8.89 -11.35
C THR A 638 -5.61 7.49 -11.13
N GLY A 639 -4.31 7.39 -10.85
CA GLY A 639 -3.60 6.13 -10.59
C GLY A 639 -4.33 5.21 -9.59
N TRP A 640 -4.52 5.66 -8.34
CA TRP A 640 -5.26 4.89 -7.34
C TRP A 640 -6.69 4.49 -7.77
N SER A 641 -7.40 5.34 -8.53
CA SER A 641 -8.78 5.06 -8.94
C SER A 641 -8.82 3.90 -9.93
N MET A 642 -7.95 3.93 -10.94
CA MET A 642 -7.80 2.80 -11.88
C MET A 642 -7.40 1.52 -11.15
N ASN A 643 -6.51 1.60 -10.17
CA ASN A 643 -6.07 0.43 -9.40
C ASN A 643 -7.15 -0.11 -8.44
N TRP A 644 -8.01 0.74 -7.85
CA TRP A 644 -9.20 0.25 -7.15
C TRP A 644 -10.14 -0.48 -8.12
N LYS A 645 -10.34 0.08 -9.31
CA LYS A 645 -11.17 -0.55 -10.35
C LYS A 645 -10.61 -1.90 -10.82
N ILE A 646 -9.28 -2.09 -10.89
CA ILE A 646 -8.69 -3.43 -11.16
C ILE A 646 -9.18 -4.45 -10.12
N ASN A 647 -9.13 -4.11 -8.83
CA ASN A 647 -9.61 -4.99 -7.75
C ASN A 647 -11.14 -5.24 -7.87
N LEU A 648 -11.92 -4.20 -8.19
CA LEU A 648 -13.36 -4.31 -8.35
C LEU A 648 -13.75 -5.18 -9.55
N TRP A 649 -13.09 -5.02 -10.70
CA TRP A 649 -13.31 -5.87 -11.88
C TRP A 649 -12.84 -7.31 -11.67
N ALA A 650 -11.76 -7.52 -10.91
CA ALA A 650 -11.37 -8.86 -10.46
C ALA A 650 -12.48 -9.50 -9.59
N ARG A 651 -13.10 -8.74 -8.68
CA ARG A 651 -14.28 -9.19 -7.89
C ARG A 651 -15.53 -9.40 -8.73
N LEU A 652 -15.65 -8.73 -9.87
CA LEU A 652 -16.68 -8.99 -10.88
C LEU A 652 -16.37 -10.19 -11.78
N LEU A 653 -15.30 -10.93 -11.49
CA LEU A 653 -14.88 -12.12 -12.26
C LEU A 653 -14.59 -11.81 -13.74
N ASP A 654 -14.22 -10.56 -14.05
CA ASP A 654 -13.93 -10.09 -15.42
C ASP A 654 -12.44 -9.76 -15.56
N GLY A 655 -11.66 -10.81 -15.84
CA GLY A 655 -10.21 -10.71 -15.99
C GLY A 655 -9.78 -9.85 -17.15
N ASN A 656 -10.52 -9.89 -18.26
CA ASN A 656 -10.23 -9.11 -19.46
C ASN A 656 -10.39 -7.61 -19.20
N HIS A 657 -11.44 -7.21 -18.49
CA HIS A 657 -11.64 -5.80 -18.14
C HIS A 657 -10.61 -5.31 -17.10
N ALA A 658 -10.27 -6.16 -16.12
CA ALA A 658 -9.18 -5.86 -15.19
C ALA A 658 -7.83 -5.68 -15.92
N TYR A 659 -7.50 -6.54 -16.88
CA TYR A 659 -6.28 -6.42 -17.70
C TYR A 659 -6.28 -5.17 -18.59
N LYS A 660 -7.42 -4.78 -19.16
CA LYS A 660 -7.56 -3.52 -19.90
C LYS A 660 -7.15 -2.32 -19.01
N LEU A 661 -7.65 -2.27 -17.78
CA LEU A 661 -7.28 -1.23 -16.80
C LEU A 661 -5.80 -1.28 -16.41
N MET A 662 -5.19 -2.47 -16.32
CA MET A 662 -3.73 -2.58 -16.17
C MET A 662 -2.99 -1.92 -17.34
N GLY A 663 -3.52 -2.03 -18.57
CA GLY A 663 -3.00 -1.31 -19.73
C GLY A 663 -3.13 0.21 -19.62
N ASP A 664 -4.24 0.71 -19.06
CA ASP A 664 -4.44 2.15 -18.81
C ASP A 664 -3.50 2.70 -17.72
N GLN A 665 -3.18 1.85 -16.73
CA GLN A 665 -2.26 2.13 -15.62
C GLN A 665 -0.79 2.08 -16.04
N ILE A 666 -0.36 1.04 -16.75
CA ILE A 666 1.02 0.87 -17.25
C ILE A 666 1.18 1.68 -18.54
N LYS A 667 1.05 3.00 -18.38
CA LYS A 667 1.16 4.00 -19.43
C LYS A 667 2.15 5.05 -18.99
N LEU A 668 3.22 5.24 -19.79
CA LEU A 668 4.29 6.17 -19.42
C LEU A 668 3.77 7.61 -19.36
N VAL A 669 3.90 8.25 -18.20
CA VAL A 669 3.57 9.66 -17.96
C VAL A 669 4.73 10.43 -17.32
N GLY A 670 4.61 11.75 -17.21
CA GLY A 670 5.58 12.60 -16.52
C GLY A 670 6.75 13.12 -17.37
N ARG A 671 6.87 12.71 -18.63
CA ARG A 671 7.79 13.30 -19.61
C ARG A 671 7.10 14.40 -20.43
N PRO A 672 7.85 15.38 -20.98
CA PRO A 672 7.27 16.47 -21.78
C PRO A 672 6.31 16.03 -22.89
N ASP A 673 6.64 14.93 -23.59
CA ASP A 673 5.86 14.40 -24.73
C ASP A 673 4.93 13.24 -24.35
N SER A 674 4.74 12.98 -23.06
CA SER A 674 3.88 11.89 -22.57
C SER A 674 2.42 12.35 -22.34
N PRO A 675 1.43 11.43 -22.39
CA PRO A 675 0.07 11.73 -22.00
C PRO A 675 -0.01 12.32 -20.58
N LYS A 676 -1.02 13.16 -20.35
CA LYS A 676 -1.36 13.69 -19.03
C LYS A 676 -2.43 12.80 -18.36
N GLY A 677 -2.47 12.82 -17.04
CA GLY A 677 -3.40 12.03 -16.24
C GLY A 677 -2.72 10.82 -15.59
N GLY A 678 -3.52 9.92 -15.01
CA GLY A 678 -3.02 8.75 -14.30
C GLY A 678 -2.22 7.80 -15.20
N GLY A 679 -1.28 7.09 -14.58
CA GLY A 679 -0.40 6.17 -15.28
C GLY A 679 0.81 5.80 -14.43
N THR A 680 1.94 5.54 -15.09
CA THR A 680 3.17 5.06 -14.48
C THR A 680 4.35 5.94 -14.91
N TYR A 681 5.17 6.39 -13.95
CA TYR A 681 6.42 7.12 -14.24
C TYR A 681 7.52 6.18 -14.75
N ALA A 682 8.61 6.74 -15.30
CA ALA A 682 9.71 5.94 -15.85
C ALA A 682 10.33 4.98 -14.80
N ASN A 683 10.35 5.36 -13.53
CA ASN A 683 10.81 4.54 -12.41
C ASN A 683 9.77 3.52 -11.89
N MET A 684 8.69 3.27 -12.63
CA MET A 684 7.54 2.42 -12.27
C MET A 684 6.68 2.88 -11.08
N LEU A 685 6.93 4.07 -10.51
CA LEU A 685 6.03 4.61 -9.50
C LEU A 685 4.70 5.05 -10.14
N ASP A 686 3.60 4.86 -9.40
CA ASP A 686 2.26 5.27 -9.81
C ASP A 686 2.13 6.79 -9.91
N ALA A 687 1.32 7.23 -10.85
CA ALA A 687 0.98 8.63 -11.03
C ALA A 687 -0.50 8.85 -10.74
N HIS A 688 -0.79 9.67 -9.72
CA HIS A 688 -2.11 10.27 -9.59
C HIS A 688 -2.48 11.09 -10.84
N PRO A 689 -1.63 11.98 -11.41
CA PRO A 689 -0.37 12.59 -10.94
C PRO A 689 -0.62 13.73 -9.93
N PRO A 690 0.38 14.12 -9.11
CA PRO A 690 1.78 13.65 -9.08
C PRO A 690 1.96 12.24 -8.46
N PHE A 691 3.19 11.81 -8.18
CA PHE A 691 3.46 10.51 -7.54
C PHE A 691 2.64 10.30 -6.26
N GLN A 692 1.88 9.21 -6.25
CA GLN A 692 1.20 8.62 -5.11
C GLN A 692 1.44 7.12 -5.15
N ILE A 693 1.76 6.50 -4.01
CA ILE A 693 2.18 5.10 -3.99
C ILE A 693 1.02 4.10 -3.95
N ASP A 694 -0.15 4.57 -3.54
CA ASP A 694 -1.38 3.79 -3.40
C ASP A 694 -1.67 2.96 -4.66
N GLY A 695 -1.56 3.52 -5.86
CA GLY A 695 -1.76 2.79 -7.11
C GLY A 695 -0.78 1.62 -7.33
N ASN A 696 0.48 1.69 -6.87
CA ASN A 696 1.40 0.55 -6.94
C ASN A 696 0.91 -0.64 -6.08
N PHE A 697 0.40 -0.34 -4.88
CA PHE A 697 -0.13 -1.34 -3.96
C PHE A 697 -1.48 -1.88 -4.44
N GLY A 698 -2.35 -1.00 -4.94
CA GLY A 698 -3.62 -1.35 -5.55
C GLY A 698 -3.45 -2.27 -6.76
N PHE A 699 -2.46 -2.02 -7.63
CA PHE A 699 -2.14 -2.91 -8.75
C PHE A 699 -1.78 -4.31 -8.27
N THR A 700 -0.90 -4.40 -7.28
CA THR A 700 -0.40 -5.66 -6.71
C THR A 700 -1.54 -6.47 -6.11
N SER A 701 -2.41 -5.82 -5.35
CA SER A 701 -3.63 -6.45 -4.83
C SER A 701 -4.58 -6.87 -5.94
N GLY A 702 -4.81 -6.02 -6.94
CA GLY A 702 -5.75 -6.29 -8.02
C GLY A 702 -5.33 -7.50 -8.85
N LEU A 703 -4.05 -7.62 -9.18
CA LEU A 703 -3.51 -8.82 -9.84
C LEU A 703 -3.64 -10.05 -8.94
N THR A 704 -3.41 -9.92 -7.64
CA THR A 704 -3.62 -11.04 -6.69
C THR A 704 -5.08 -11.52 -6.71
N GLU A 705 -6.04 -10.59 -6.65
CA GLU A 705 -7.48 -10.89 -6.68
C GLU A 705 -7.95 -11.49 -8.01
N MET A 706 -7.19 -11.32 -9.10
CA MET A 706 -7.44 -12.02 -10.37
C MET A 706 -7.05 -13.50 -10.31
N LEU A 707 -6.03 -13.83 -9.51
CA LEU A 707 -5.46 -15.17 -9.39
C LEU A 707 -6.04 -16.00 -8.24
N VAL A 708 -6.33 -15.37 -7.09
CA VAL A 708 -6.87 -16.04 -5.90
C VAL A 708 -7.80 -15.10 -5.15
N GLN A 709 -9.01 -15.56 -4.84
CA GLN A 709 -9.96 -14.89 -3.93
C GLN A 709 -10.30 -15.80 -2.75
N SER A 710 -10.47 -15.24 -1.55
CA SER A 710 -10.79 -16.02 -0.34
C SER A 710 -11.77 -15.31 0.60
N HIS A 711 -12.71 -14.53 0.05
CA HIS A 711 -13.60 -13.66 0.81
C HIS A 711 -15.07 -14.12 0.81
N ASP A 712 -15.43 -15.03 -0.10
CA ASP A 712 -16.82 -15.39 -0.40
C ASP A 712 -17.06 -16.90 -0.26
N GLY A 713 -16.89 -17.40 0.97
CA GLY A 713 -17.21 -18.77 1.34
C GLY A 713 -16.24 -19.86 0.87
N ALA A 714 -15.29 -19.55 -0.02
CA ALA A 714 -14.28 -20.50 -0.52
C ALA A 714 -13.00 -19.80 -0.98
N ILE A 715 -11.92 -20.56 -1.13
CA ILE A 715 -10.76 -20.17 -1.94
C ILE A 715 -11.12 -20.41 -3.40
N HIS A 716 -11.23 -19.35 -4.19
CA HIS A 716 -11.50 -19.39 -5.62
C HIS A 716 -10.17 -19.27 -6.37
N LEU A 717 -9.83 -20.29 -7.15
CA LEU A 717 -8.61 -20.36 -7.95
C LEU A 717 -8.86 -19.76 -9.34
N ILE A 718 -7.95 -18.90 -9.80
CA ILE A 718 -7.99 -18.15 -11.06
C ILE A 718 -9.38 -17.54 -11.40
N PRO A 719 -10.03 -16.83 -10.45
CA PRO A 719 -11.41 -16.35 -10.59
C PRO A 719 -11.61 -15.33 -11.72
N ALA A 720 -10.57 -14.58 -12.08
CA ALA A 720 -10.64 -13.53 -13.09
C ALA A 720 -9.35 -13.49 -13.93
N LEU A 721 -8.94 -14.65 -14.47
CA LEU A 721 -7.78 -14.75 -15.35
C LEU A 721 -8.10 -14.11 -16.72
N PRO A 722 -7.28 -13.17 -17.24
CA PRO A 722 -7.49 -12.59 -18.55
C PRO A 722 -7.05 -13.58 -19.63
N GLU A 723 -7.69 -13.50 -20.80
CA GLU A 723 -7.40 -14.38 -21.94
C GLU A 723 -5.95 -14.28 -22.44
N VAL A 724 -5.24 -13.19 -22.15
CA VAL A 724 -3.83 -13.02 -22.53
C VAL A 724 -2.85 -13.86 -21.69
N TRP A 725 -3.27 -14.38 -20.53
CA TRP A 725 -2.42 -15.17 -19.62
C TRP A 725 -2.82 -16.64 -19.67
N GLN A 726 -2.69 -17.26 -20.85
CA GLN A 726 -3.06 -18.66 -21.07
C GLN A 726 -2.34 -19.62 -20.14
N ASP A 727 -1.04 -19.40 -19.92
CA ASP A 727 -0.20 -20.24 -19.09
C ASP A 727 0.50 -19.38 -18.03
N GLY A 728 0.66 -19.94 -16.84
CA GLY A 728 1.38 -19.24 -15.79
C GLY A 728 1.37 -19.98 -14.47
N LYS A 729 2.06 -19.34 -13.52
CA LYS A 729 2.34 -19.94 -12.23
C LYS A 729 2.53 -18.88 -11.16
N VAL A 730 1.91 -19.10 -10.00
CA VAL A 730 2.13 -18.27 -8.80
C VAL A 730 2.39 -19.15 -7.59
N LYS A 731 3.26 -18.68 -6.69
CA LYS A 731 3.61 -19.38 -5.44
C LYS A 731 3.52 -18.46 -4.23
N GLY A 732 3.18 -19.05 -3.10
CA GLY A 732 3.25 -18.47 -1.76
C GLY A 732 2.27 -17.36 -1.44
N LEU A 733 1.22 -17.17 -2.25
CA LEU A 733 0.08 -16.31 -1.88
C LEU A 733 -0.62 -16.86 -0.64
N ARG A 734 -1.41 -16.02 0.05
CA ARG A 734 -2.19 -16.44 1.21
C ARG A 734 -3.69 -16.27 0.98
N ALA A 735 -4.46 -17.09 1.67
CA ALA A 735 -5.91 -17.02 1.76
C ALA A 735 -6.36 -17.01 3.22
N ARG A 736 -7.55 -16.46 3.49
CA ARG A 736 -8.15 -16.40 4.83
C ARG A 736 -8.26 -17.79 5.45
N GLY A 737 -8.21 -17.88 6.78
CA GLY A 737 -8.25 -19.14 7.52
C GLY A 737 -6.92 -19.89 7.57
N GLY A 738 -5.80 -19.19 7.35
CA GLY A 738 -4.48 -19.79 7.46
C GLY A 738 -4.16 -20.77 6.33
N PHE A 739 -4.45 -20.39 5.08
CA PHE A 739 -4.06 -21.19 3.92
C PHE A 739 -2.98 -20.47 3.12
N GLU A 740 -1.94 -21.21 2.74
CA GLU A 740 -0.88 -20.76 1.84
C GLU A 740 -1.00 -21.50 0.51
N ILE A 741 -1.07 -20.75 -0.59
CA ILE A 741 -1.06 -21.27 -1.96
C ILE A 741 0.40 -21.52 -2.33
N VAL A 742 0.95 -22.63 -1.85
CA VAL A 742 2.36 -23.02 -2.07
C VAL A 742 2.68 -23.09 -3.56
N ASP A 743 1.73 -23.58 -4.35
CA ASP A 743 1.85 -23.66 -5.80
C ASP A 743 0.48 -23.50 -6.47
N LEU A 744 0.36 -22.70 -7.51
CA LEU A 744 -0.81 -22.65 -8.40
C LEU A 744 -0.32 -22.50 -9.83
N GLU A 745 -0.65 -23.47 -10.66
CA GLU A 745 -0.24 -23.57 -12.07
C GLU A 745 -1.49 -23.68 -12.93
N TRP A 746 -1.49 -22.96 -14.04
CA TRP A 746 -2.53 -23.04 -15.04
C TRP A 746 -1.95 -23.14 -16.44
N GLU A 747 -2.65 -23.85 -17.30
CA GLU A 747 -2.34 -23.99 -18.73
C GLU A 747 -3.65 -23.86 -19.52
N ASN A 748 -3.61 -23.19 -20.67
CA ASN A 748 -4.81 -22.87 -21.48
C ASN A 748 -5.97 -22.28 -20.68
N GLY A 749 -5.67 -21.49 -19.64
CA GLY A 749 -6.65 -20.87 -18.76
C GLY A 749 -7.35 -21.80 -17.76
N GLU A 750 -6.85 -23.02 -17.56
CA GLU A 750 -7.40 -24.01 -16.61
C GLU A 750 -6.38 -24.36 -15.53
N VAL A 751 -6.85 -24.62 -14.30
CA VAL A 751 -5.97 -25.04 -13.20
C VAL A 751 -5.44 -26.44 -13.50
N VAL A 752 -4.12 -26.56 -13.67
CA VAL A 752 -3.46 -27.87 -13.86
C VAL A 752 -2.91 -28.42 -12.56
N LYS A 753 -2.56 -27.54 -11.61
CA LYS A 753 -2.06 -27.93 -10.30
C LYS A 753 -2.29 -26.84 -9.26
N ALA A 754 -2.72 -27.23 -8.07
CA ALA A 754 -2.73 -26.37 -6.89
C ALA A 754 -2.20 -27.13 -5.67
N VAL A 755 -1.21 -26.58 -4.98
CA VAL A 755 -0.68 -27.07 -3.70
C VAL A 755 -1.06 -26.05 -2.64
N ILE A 756 -1.89 -26.46 -1.69
CA ILE A 756 -2.42 -25.59 -0.65
C ILE A 756 -2.04 -26.15 0.70
N LYS A 757 -1.30 -25.35 1.48
CA LYS A 757 -0.90 -25.69 2.83
C LYS A 757 -1.84 -25.07 3.84
N SER A 758 -2.38 -25.90 4.72
CA SER A 758 -3.16 -25.45 5.88
C SER A 758 -2.22 -25.19 7.06
N THR A 759 -2.16 -23.96 7.56
CA THR A 759 -1.27 -23.60 8.68
C THR A 759 -1.94 -23.79 10.04
N ILE A 760 -3.27 -23.73 10.09
CA ILE A 760 -4.06 -23.84 11.34
C ILE A 760 -5.11 -24.97 11.30
N GLY A 761 -5.20 -25.73 10.20
CA GLY A 761 -6.23 -26.78 10.02
C GLY A 761 -7.59 -26.23 9.62
N GLY A 762 -8.61 -27.08 9.71
CA GLY A 762 -10.00 -26.74 9.41
C GLY A 762 -10.44 -27.10 7.99
N GLU A 763 -11.72 -26.85 7.70
CA GLU A 763 -12.31 -27.15 6.39
C GLU A 763 -11.69 -26.24 5.31
N LEU A 764 -11.02 -26.85 4.32
CA LEU A 764 -10.56 -26.22 3.10
C LEU A 764 -11.67 -26.36 2.05
N ARG A 765 -12.22 -25.23 1.60
CA ARG A 765 -13.21 -25.19 0.52
C ARG A 765 -12.63 -24.52 -0.71
N ILE A 766 -12.61 -25.23 -1.84
CA ILE A 766 -12.03 -24.79 -3.10
C ILE A 766 -13.10 -24.61 -4.15
N ARG A 767 -13.08 -23.48 -4.85
CA ARG A 767 -13.86 -23.23 -6.07
C ARG A 767 -12.91 -23.19 -7.28
N SER A 768 -13.26 -23.93 -8.33
CA SER A 768 -12.52 -23.99 -9.60
C SER A 768 -13.50 -24.04 -10.78
N TYR A 769 -13.09 -23.53 -11.94
CA TYR A 769 -13.89 -23.61 -13.18
C TYR A 769 -13.76 -24.94 -13.92
N ASN A 770 -12.65 -25.67 -13.73
CA ASN A 770 -12.46 -27.03 -14.25
C ASN A 770 -12.49 -28.07 -13.11
N GLU A 771 -12.76 -29.33 -13.47
CA GLU A 771 -12.73 -30.44 -12.53
C GLU A 771 -11.33 -30.65 -11.97
N LEU A 772 -11.25 -30.98 -10.68
CA LEU A 772 -9.98 -31.26 -10.01
C LEU A 772 -10.04 -32.63 -9.35
N ALA A 773 -8.88 -33.29 -9.27
CA ALA A 773 -8.63 -34.55 -8.58
C ALA A 773 -7.57 -34.34 -7.48
N LEU A 774 -7.58 -35.16 -6.42
CA LEU A 774 -6.43 -35.24 -5.50
C LEU A 774 -5.31 -36.03 -6.18
N SER A 775 -4.06 -35.60 -6.00
CA SER A 775 -2.91 -36.24 -6.66
C SER A 775 -2.64 -37.68 -6.21
N ASP A 776 -3.16 -38.08 -5.04
CA ASP A 776 -3.08 -39.45 -4.51
C ASP A 776 -4.22 -40.36 -5.02
N ASN A 777 -5.05 -39.88 -5.95
CA ASN A 777 -6.25 -40.52 -6.47
C ASN A 777 -7.35 -40.76 -5.41
N ALA A 778 -7.29 -40.10 -4.25
CA ALA A 778 -8.42 -40.10 -3.32
C ALA A 778 -9.61 -39.32 -3.90
N SER A 779 -10.83 -39.71 -3.50
CA SER A 779 -12.04 -39.05 -3.98
C SER A 779 -12.20 -37.65 -3.39
N LEU A 780 -12.37 -36.64 -4.25
CA LEU A 780 -12.83 -35.31 -3.83
C LEU A 780 -14.32 -35.29 -3.56
N SER A 781 -14.71 -34.69 -2.45
CA SER A 781 -16.13 -34.52 -2.10
C SER A 781 -16.62 -33.17 -2.60
N LEU A 782 -17.66 -33.19 -3.44
CA LEU A 782 -18.41 -31.97 -3.77
C LEU A 782 -19.03 -31.38 -2.51
N ALA A 783 -18.84 -30.08 -2.33
CA ALA A 783 -19.34 -29.34 -1.19
C ALA A 783 -20.88 -29.33 -1.16
N LYS A 784 -21.46 -29.40 0.04
CA LYS A 784 -22.90 -29.28 0.28
C LYS A 784 -23.15 -28.27 1.40
N GLY A 785 -24.08 -27.34 1.18
CA GLY A 785 -24.43 -26.30 2.15
C GLY A 785 -23.32 -25.29 2.40
N ASP A 786 -23.43 -24.55 3.51
CA ASP A 786 -22.50 -23.47 3.87
C ASP A 786 -21.13 -23.99 4.32
N ASN A 787 -20.11 -23.13 4.26
CA ASN A 787 -18.77 -23.44 4.75
C ASN A 787 -18.75 -23.41 6.27
N LYS A 788 -18.32 -24.51 6.90
CA LYS A 788 -18.24 -24.62 8.36
C LYS A 788 -17.02 -23.93 8.94
N ASN A 789 -16.03 -23.62 8.11
CA ASN A 789 -14.85 -22.89 8.53
C ASN A 789 -15.25 -21.47 8.99
N PRO A 790 -14.96 -21.07 10.26
CA PRO A 790 -15.36 -19.76 10.78
C PRO A 790 -14.74 -18.58 10.02
N PHE A 791 -13.65 -18.80 9.28
CA PHE A 791 -13.00 -17.77 8.45
C PHE A 791 -13.69 -17.51 7.10
N TYR A 792 -14.73 -18.29 6.77
CA TYR A 792 -15.45 -18.23 5.50
C TYR A 792 -16.95 -17.97 5.69
N GLN A 793 -17.34 -17.44 6.86
CA GLN A 793 -18.71 -17.03 7.12
C GLN A 793 -19.06 -15.82 6.25
N VAL A 794 -20.20 -15.89 5.58
CA VAL A 794 -20.71 -14.80 4.74
C VAL A 794 -21.61 -13.88 5.56
N PRO A 795 -21.52 -12.54 5.38
CA PRO A 795 -22.34 -11.61 6.15
C PRO A 795 -23.84 -11.75 5.85
N LYS A 796 -24.66 -11.70 6.89
CA LYS A 796 -26.13 -11.73 6.76
C LYS A 796 -26.67 -10.33 6.59
N MET A 797 -27.02 -9.97 5.36
CA MET A 797 -27.52 -8.64 5.03
C MET A 797 -29.05 -8.59 4.97
N LYS A 798 -29.60 -7.40 5.20
CA LYS A 798 -31.01 -7.12 4.89
C LYS A 798 -31.28 -7.27 3.40
N LYS A 799 -32.52 -7.61 3.06
CA LYS A 799 -32.98 -7.65 1.67
C LYS A 799 -32.76 -6.30 0.99
N THR A 800 -32.12 -6.33 -0.17
CA THR A 800 -31.92 -5.16 -1.03
C THR A 800 -33.25 -4.51 -1.42
N ILE A 801 -33.31 -3.19 -1.35
CA ILE A 801 -34.42 -2.41 -1.90
C ILE A 801 -34.14 -2.12 -3.36
N ILE A 802 -35.03 -2.56 -4.25
CA ILE A 802 -34.86 -2.39 -5.70
C ILE A 802 -35.89 -1.39 -6.20
N SER A 803 -35.44 -0.37 -6.94
CA SER A 803 -36.30 0.60 -7.60
C SER A 803 -37.29 -0.09 -8.54
N LYS A 804 -38.55 0.38 -8.55
CA LYS A 804 -39.58 -0.13 -9.48
C LYS A 804 -39.22 0.10 -10.95
N SER A 805 -38.33 1.05 -11.23
CA SER A 805 -37.85 1.36 -12.57
C SER A 805 -36.63 0.52 -12.99
N SER A 806 -36.06 -0.27 -12.07
CA SER A 806 -34.93 -1.13 -12.38
C SER A 806 -35.37 -2.30 -13.27
N ASN A 807 -34.56 -2.60 -14.28
CA ASN A 807 -34.72 -3.71 -15.21
C ASN A 807 -33.43 -4.56 -15.28
N LEU A 808 -32.81 -4.79 -14.13
CA LEU A 808 -31.56 -5.55 -14.01
C LEU A 808 -31.61 -6.90 -14.74
N SER A 809 -30.54 -7.17 -15.47
CA SER A 809 -30.31 -8.45 -16.11
C SER A 809 -30.10 -9.55 -15.05
N LYS A 810 -30.51 -10.78 -15.39
CA LYS A 810 -30.16 -11.93 -14.58
C LYS A 810 -28.66 -12.22 -14.76
N VAL A 811 -27.93 -12.32 -13.65
CA VAL A 811 -26.53 -12.75 -13.67
C VAL A 811 -26.43 -14.20 -14.14
N VAL A 812 -25.55 -14.44 -15.11
CA VAL A 812 -25.17 -15.78 -15.56
C VAL A 812 -23.71 -15.97 -15.20
N LEU A 813 -23.45 -16.88 -14.26
CA LEU A 813 -22.10 -17.22 -13.83
C LEU A 813 -21.57 -18.39 -14.65
N LYS A 814 -20.26 -18.41 -14.88
CA LYS A 814 -19.55 -19.59 -15.37
C LYS A 814 -19.75 -20.74 -14.38
N GLU A 815 -20.07 -21.93 -14.90
CA GLU A 815 -20.19 -23.13 -14.06
C GLU A 815 -18.88 -23.39 -13.32
N SER A 816 -18.97 -23.77 -12.05
CA SER A 816 -17.80 -24.02 -11.21
C SER A 816 -18.05 -25.22 -10.30
N TYR A 817 -16.96 -25.89 -9.96
CA TYR A 817 -16.93 -26.99 -9.02
C TYR A 817 -16.52 -26.48 -7.64
N LEU A 818 -17.21 -26.96 -6.61
CA LEU A 818 -16.93 -26.60 -5.23
C LEU A 818 -16.60 -27.87 -4.45
N TYR A 819 -15.40 -27.93 -3.88
CA TYR A 819 -14.89 -29.08 -3.14
C TYR A 819 -14.68 -28.75 -1.68
N THR A 820 -14.90 -29.73 -0.81
CA THR A 820 -14.59 -29.63 0.62
C THR A 820 -13.58 -30.71 1.02
N ILE A 821 -12.55 -30.28 1.76
CA ILE A 821 -11.44 -31.13 2.23
C ILE A 821 -11.18 -30.78 3.69
N GLU A 822 -11.22 -31.77 4.58
CA GLU A 822 -10.81 -31.56 5.98
C GLU A 822 -9.29 -31.53 6.06
N THR A 823 -8.73 -30.50 6.71
CA THR A 823 -7.29 -30.35 6.86
C THR A 823 -6.85 -30.27 8.31
N ILE A 824 -5.64 -30.74 8.59
CA ILE A 824 -4.93 -30.50 9.85
C ILE A 824 -3.79 -29.49 9.64
N ALA A 825 -3.36 -28.84 10.72
CA ALA A 825 -2.26 -27.89 10.66
C ALA A 825 -0.97 -28.55 10.12
N GLY A 826 -0.33 -27.87 9.18
CA GLY A 826 0.86 -28.32 8.46
C GLY A 826 0.59 -29.21 7.25
N GLN A 827 -0.65 -29.66 7.01
CA GLN A 827 -0.99 -30.51 5.87
C GLN A 827 -0.93 -29.72 4.56
N GLU A 828 -0.36 -30.36 3.54
CA GLU A 828 -0.43 -29.91 2.15
C GLU A 828 -1.44 -30.74 1.38
N VAL A 829 -2.35 -30.06 0.68
CA VAL A 829 -3.32 -30.65 -0.23
C VAL A 829 -2.86 -30.37 -1.65
N VAL A 830 -2.73 -31.41 -2.46
CA VAL A 830 -2.30 -31.32 -3.85
C VAL A 830 -3.46 -31.69 -4.76
N LEU A 831 -3.94 -30.71 -5.52
CA LEU A 831 -4.99 -30.83 -6.52
C LEU A 831 -4.36 -30.80 -7.92
N ILE A 832 -4.87 -31.63 -8.81
CA ILE A 832 -4.46 -31.70 -10.22
C ILE A 832 -5.70 -31.68 -11.12
N ASN A 833 -5.54 -31.36 -12.41
CA ASN A 833 -6.63 -31.49 -13.37
C ASN A 833 -7.10 -32.95 -13.47
N ASN A 834 -8.42 -33.17 -13.50
CA ASN A 834 -9.03 -34.52 -13.58
C ASN A 834 -9.00 -35.09 -15.00
#